data_AF-A0A354TD15-F1
#
_entry.id   AF-A0A354TD15-F1
#
_cell.length_a   1.000
_cell.length_b   1.000
_cell.length_c   1.000
_cell.angle_alpha   90.00
_cell.angle_beta   90.00
_cell.angle_gamma   90.00
#
_symmetry.space_group_name_H-M   'P 1'
#
loop_
_entity.id
_entity.type
_entity.pdbx_description
1 polymer ?
#
loop_
_entity_poly.entity_id
_entity_poly.type
_entity_poly.pdbx_seq_one_letter_code
_entity_poly.pdbx_strand_id
1 'polypeptide(L)'
;MHPTSTVALRLLASLTLGFSAVHAQQPVTTRGDAVAMLLNEWFINGTAAGLKAITYENRDGQHSPLNAALYPQLQVHQAAAGEAGAATQVRPHPTLGNCSMASGAEQLGCLPRLYMMDPGGHRFLAQQYLSNNLFIYPEHQDHDIGANGIGGYGDLLPVNTPALLISQGSSFTDQPFLQALLSTTAAFPPETQKLLIAKRMLCPTLQSVFRRSNKMVQTPEDYFTGKAHPVVFDDTQIDEEKMVRIAHEMTPEKIPPVVIMQSLEETKIEAGKNYFEHTGPYPWQLADTPASIARILRGNEAEHGMLISLEKTLNPVKGPLQMRAALLQGDPRFVSIESTPGKPVMRIRVRWQPPVINSTGIRSHRIDIGFFADNGASISAPAILSFYMLPNEMHFYDEQGRVSEIHYQTHNPDFGLPASDTDPRWIKVLLAFSLKDTNLRGRLLDQLLTPAERGGLQKLYLVLKPQSEALAAAERDEKRKDEAAKLRAQRGEAIRAALNTRLENTTGLTARQTIEKVLNAIANFHPFYLGSQRELDALASASSKATAVADVRAELHRLIMQGVLVEQASGQIDTMSPPDKLSLGERHMLRGLNLTLLSQVLFPDVLERSTAPAYVSPRLTTPKQWRDVYRYDPDSGQRLGWIRYAKARIANFDAEGRLLPDGPKGKSIPVIYLKDENGTLTWQPQAEPAPVSPK
;
A
#
# COMPACT_ATOMS: atom_id res chain seq x y z
N MET A 1 34.42 -107.21 0.59
CA MET A 1 34.80 -106.57 1.87
C MET A 1 34.65 -105.04 1.70
N HIS A 2 34.30 -104.30 2.75
CA HIS A 2 34.10 -102.83 2.77
C HIS A 2 35.39 -102.02 2.52
N PRO A 3 35.35 -100.66 2.34
CA PRO A 3 34.20 -99.72 2.21
C PRO A 3 34.09 -99.13 0.77
N THR A 4 33.12 -98.32 0.29
CA THR A 4 31.94 -97.52 0.76
C THR A 4 32.16 -96.06 1.21
N SER A 5 31.84 -95.10 0.32
CA SER A 5 31.74 -93.62 0.48
C SER A 5 31.16 -93.00 -0.82
N THR A 6 30.47 -91.85 -0.94
CA THR A 6 29.80 -90.94 0.02
C THR A 6 28.77 -90.02 -0.72
N VAL A 7 27.50 -90.00 -0.25
CA VAL A 7 26.42 -88.98 -0.43
C VAL A 7 25.84 -88.63 -1.84
N ALA A 8 24.50 -88.62 -1.92
CA ALA A 8 23.71 -87.79 -2.84
C ALA A 8 22.43 -87.24 -2.16
N LEU A 9 22.01 -86.04 -2.57
CA LEU A 9 20.96 -85.17 -1.98
C LEU A 9 19.51 -85.71 -2.02
N ARG A 10 18.67 -85.20 -1.11
CA ARG A 10 17.20 -85.15 -1.27
C ARG A 10 16.74 -83.74 -1.64
N LEU A 11 15.84 -83.63 -2.61
CA LEU A 11 15.09 -82.42 -2.94
C LEU A 11 13.97 -82.17 -1.92
N LEU A 12 13.71 -80.90 -1.61
CA LEU A 12 12.38 -80.41 -1.24
C LEU A 12 12.25 -78.95 -1.66
N ALA A 13 11.16 -78.62 -2.35
CA ALA A 13 10.98 -77.34 -3.03
C ALA A 13 10.35 -76.29 -2.10
N SER A 14 10.84 -75.07 -2.20
CA SER A 14 10.26 -73.88 -1.54
C SER A 14 9.83 -72.88 -2.60
N LEU A 15 8.53 -72.60 -2.71
CA LEU A 15 8.05 -71.42 -3.43
C LEU A 15 8.44 -70.17 -2.63
N THR A 16 9.45 -69.44 -3.10
CA THR A 16 9.72 -68.08 -2.63
C THR A 16 8.86 -67.08 -3.39
N LEU A 17 7.75 -66.69 -2.77
CA LEU A 17 7.05 -65.45 -3.14
C LEU A 17 8.06 -64.29 -3.04
N GLY A 18 8.36 -63.67 -4.17
CA GLY A 18 9.24 -62.51 -4.25
C GLY A 18 8.59 -61.27 -3.65
N PHE A 19 8.61 -61.15 -2.32
CA PHE A 19 8.46 -59.87 -1.66
C PHE A 19 9.68 -59.01 -1.99
N SER A 20 9.59 -58.25 -3.10
CA SER A 20 10.42 -57.08 -3.30
C SER A 20 10.25 -56.18 -2.08
N ALA A 21 11.33 -56.00 -1.31
CA ALA A 21 11.33 -55.09 -0.18
C ALA A 21 11.20 -53.66 -0.71
N VAL A 22 9.95 -53.19 -0.83
CA VAL A 22 9.62 -51.79 -1.08
C VAL A 22 10.26 -50.99 0.04
N HIS A 23 11.37 -50.32 -0.27
CA HIS A 23 11.92 -49.31 0.60
C HIS A 23 10.84 -48.23 0.72
N ALA A 24 10.19 -48.16 1.87
CA ALA A 24 9.12 -47.22 2.13
C ALA A 24 9.68 -45.80 1.89
N GLN A 25 9.26 -45.18 0.80
CA GLN A 25 9.67 -43.82 0.51
C GLN A 25 9.13 -42.91 1.60
N GLN A 26 9.96 -42.00 2.11
CA GLN A 26 9.51 -41.02 3.10
C GLN A 26 8.31 -40.23 2.52
N PRO A 27 7.23 -40.05 3.30
CA PRO A 27 6.07 -39.27 2.86
C PRO A 27 6.49 -37.82 2.56
N VAL A 28 5.74 -37.15 1.70
CA VAL A 28 5.95 -35.73 1.36
C VAL A 28 5.77 -34.87 2.61
N THR A 29 4.73 -35.18 3.39
CA THR A 29 4.41 -34.49 4.64
C THR A 29 3.76 -35.44 5.65
N THR A 30 3.90 -35.16 6.95
CA THR A 30 3.22 -35.87 8.05
C THR A 30 2.08 -35.05 8.68
N ARG A 31 1.65 -33.96 8.01
CA ARG A 31 0.40 -33.25 8.31
C ARG A 31 -0.80 -34.21 8.28
N GLY A 32 -1.81 -33.94 9.11
CA GLY A 32 -2.99 -34.79 9.29
C GLY A 32 -4.24 -34.34 8.53
N ASP A 33 -4.11 -33.43 7.57
CA ASP A 33 -5.22 -32.84 6.82
C ASP A 33 -5.43 -33.47 5.43
N ALA A 34 -6.51 -33.09 4.75
CA ALA A 34 -6.89 -33.65 3.46
C ALA A 34 -5.87 -33.37 2.33
N VAL A 35 -5.20 -32.21 2.35
CA VAL A 35 -4.15 -31.88 1.38
C VAL A 35 -2.95 -32.81 1.57
N ALA A 36 -2.55 -33.04 2.82
CA ALA A 36 -1.47 -33.96 3.16
C ALA A 36 -1.75 -35.40 2.70
N MET A 37 -3.00 -35.87 2.80
CA MET A 37 -3.43 -37.16 2.28
C MET A 37 -3.27 -37.24 0.76
N LEU A 38 -3.79 -36.25 0.02
CA LEU A 38 -3.67 -36.18 -1.45
C LEU A 38 -2.21 -36.16 -1.91
N LEU A 39 -1.36 -35.32 -1.31
CA LEU A 39 0.06 -35.22 -1.67
C LEU A 39 0.81 -36.54 -1.48
N ASN A 40 0.55 -37.23 -0.37
CA ASN A 40 1.18 -38.52 -0.09
C ASN A 40 0.67 -39.61 -1.04
N GLU A 41 -0.62 -39.66 -1.33
CA GLU A 41 -1.20 -40.59 -2.31
C GLU A 41 -0.61 -40.37 -3.72
N TRP A 42 -0.65 -39.13 -4.22
CA TRP A 42 -0.13 -38.80 -5.55
C TRP A 42 1.37 -39.07 -5.69
N PHE A 43 2.14 -38.87 -4.61
CA PHE A 43 3.57 -39.19 -4.57
C PHE A 43 3.83 -40.70 -4.56
N ILE A 44 3.08 -41.48 -3.77
CA ILE A 44 3.15 -42.95 -3.78
C ILE A 44 2.81 -43.51 -5.18
N ASN A 45 1.82 -42.90 -5.85
CA ASN A 45 1.43 -43.25 -7.22
C ASN A 45 2.41 -42.71 -8.29
N GLY A 46 3.48 -41.99 -7.92
CA GLY A 46 4.48 -41.45 -8.83
C GLY A 46 4.01 -40.26 -9.68
N THR A 47 2.85 -39.68 -9.37
CA THR A 47 2.21 -38.58 -10.13
C THR A 47 2.49 -37.19 -9.57
N ALA A 48 3.08 -37.09 -8.37
CA ALA A 48 3.55 -35.85 -7.76
C ALA A 48 5.05 -35.92 -7.47
N ALA A 49 5.76 -34.79 -7.60
CA ALA A 49 7.21 -34.71 -7.50
C ALA A 49 7.75 -34.80 -6.06
N GLY A 50 6.96 -34.35 -5.07
CA GLY A 50 7.42 -34.20 -3.69
C GLY A 50 8.39 -33.02 -3.49
N LEU A 51 9.07 -32.97 -2.35
CA LEU A 51 9.85 -31.80 -1.89
C LEU A 51 11.37 -31.95 -1.99
N LYS A 52 11.89 -33.10 -2.45
CA LYS A 52 13.34 -33.40 -2.45
C LYS A 52 14.22 -32.40 -3.19
N ALA A 53 13.68 -31.69 -4.18
CA ALA A 53 14.38 -30.68 -4.97
C ALA A 53 14.28 -29.25 -4.39
N ILE A 54 13.59 -29.08 -3.26
CA ILE A 54 13.23 -27.78 -2.68
C ILE A 54 13.98 -27.58 -1.36
N THR A 55 14.44 -26.35 -1.18
CA THR A 55 15.06 -25.87 0.05
C THR A 55 14.10 -24.94 0.80
N TYR A 56 14.10 -25.03 2.12
CA TYR A 56 13.46 -24.09 3.03
C TYR A 56 14.51 -23.24 3.76
N GLU A 57 14.27 -21.93 3.87
CA GLU A 57 15.13 -21.01 4.62
C GLU A 57 14.31 -20.11 5.56
N ASN A 58 14.60 -20.16 6.85
CA ASN A 58 14.16 -19.15 7.83
C ASN A 58 15.27 -18.10 8.03
N ARG A 59 14.90 -16.82 8.08
CA ARG A 59 15.86 -15.72 8.36
C ARG A 59 15.48 -14.85 9.55
N ASP A 60 14.58 -15.26 10.44
CA ASP A 60 14.21 -14.48 11.64
C ASP A 60 14.76 -15.06 12.96
N GLY A 61 15.77 -15.94 12.86
CA GLY A 61 16.37 -16.56 14.04
C GLY A 61 15.50 -17.64 14.67
N GLN A 62 14.66 -18.31 13.87
CA GLN A 62 13.64 -19.26 14.31
C GLN A 62 12.54 -18.62 15.18
N HIS A 63 12.16 -17.38 14.87
CA HIS A 63 11.06 -16.67 15.51
C HIS A 63 9.70 -17.04 14.89
N SER A 64 9.61 -17.13 13.56
CA SER A 64 8.49 -17.76 12.83
C SER A 64 9.00 -18.97 12.03
N PRO A 65 9.42 -20.08 12.67
CA PRO A 65 9.95 -21.23 11.95
C PRO A 65 8.84 -22.14 11.43
N LEU A 66 8.96 -22.60 10.19
CA LEU A 66 8.20 -23.75 9.71
C LEU A 66 8.56 -24.97 10.55
N ASN A 67 7.57 -25.73 11.01
CA ASN A 67 7.81 -27.03 11.63
C ASN A 67 8.30 -28.05 10.56
N ALA A 68 9.60 -28.05 10.28
CA ALA A 68 10.21 -28.89 9.25
C ALA A 68 10.05 -30.40 9.51
N ALA A 69 9.79 -30.83 10.74
CA ALA A 69 9.47 -32.24 11.04
C ALA A 69 8.16 -32.71 10.37
N LEU A 70 7.29 -31.78 9.95
CA LEU A 70 6.11 -32.07 9.16
C LEU A 70 6.40 -32.29 7.67
N TYR A 71 7.63 -32.10 7.20
CA TYR A 71 8.01 -32.18 5.79
C TYR A 71 9.29 -33.02 5.59
N PRO A 72 9.24 -34.36 5.76
CA PRO A 72 10.45 -35.21 5.83
C PRO A 72 11.38 -35.16 4.61
N GLN A 73 10.87 -34.78 3.45
CA GLN A 73 11.65 -34.66 2.20
C GLN A 73 12.32 -33.28 2.01
N LEU A 74 11.97 -32.28 2.81
CA LEU A 74 12.35 -30.88 2.61
C LEU A 74 13.76 -30.61 3.14
N GLN A 75 14.61 -29.99 2.32
CA GLN A 75 15.97 -29.62 2.75
C GLN A 75 15.91 -28.30 3.52
N VAL A 76 16.45 -28.24 4.74
CA VAL A 76 16.49 -27.00 5.54
C VAL A 76 17.86 -26.34 5.40
N HIS A 77 17.89 -25.12 4.85
CA HIS A 77 19.08 -24.28 4.85
C HIS A 77 19.25 -23.62 6.22
N GLN A 78 20.35 -23.94 6.89
CA GLN A 78 20.74 -23.27 8.14
C GLN A 78 21.51 -22.00 7.78
N ALA A 79 20.85 -20.84 7.97
CA ALA A 79 21.46 -19.54 7.75
C ALA A 79 22.68 -19.33 8.68
N ALA A 80 23.76 -18.76 8.16
CA ALA A 80 24.96 -18.50 8.95
C ALA A 80 24.73 -17.42 10.03
N ALA A 81 25.58 -17.39 11.06
CA ALA A 81 25.52 -16.35 12.09
C ALA A 81 25.67 -14.96 11.46
N GLY A 82 24.69 -14.08 11.70
CA GLY A 82 24.61 -12.75 11.09
C GLY A 82 23.77 -12.66 9.81
N GLU A 83 23.22 -13.76 9.29
CA GLU A 83 22.30 -13.75 8.14
C GLU A 83 20.81 -13.53 8.50
N ALA A 84 20.52 -13.01 9.70
CA ALA A 84 19.14 -12.68 10.08
C ALA A 84 18.63 -11.42 9.33
N GLY A 85 17.32 -11.36 9.10
CA GLY A 85 16.63 -10.28 8.41
C GLY A 85 16.49 -10.52 6.90
N ALA A 86 16.45 -9.42 6.14
CA ALA A 86 16.35 -9.44 4.68
C ALA A 86 17.29 -10.47 4.03
N ALA A 87 16.77 -11.23 3.06
CA ALA A 87 17.62 -11.98 2.14
C ALA A 87 18.51 -11.00 1.36
N THR A 88 19.81 -11.29 1.30
CA THR A 88 20.82 -10.47 0.59
C THR A 88 21.56 -11.26 -0.48
N GLN A 89 21.26 -12.55 -0.62
CA GLN A 89 21.86 -13.46 -1.59
C GLN A 89 20.77 -14.34 -2.23
N VAL A 90 20.97 -14.69 -3.50
CA VAL A 90 20.13 -15.66 -4.21
C VAL A 90 20.70 -17.06 -3.94
N ARG A 91 19.89 -18.02 -3.49
CA ARG A 91 20.35 -19.40 -3.29
C ARG A 91 20.43 -20.13 -4.62
N PRO A 92 21.43 -21.01 -4.84
CA PRO A 92 21.62 -21.72 -6.11
C PRO A 92 20.57 -22.81 -6.36
N HIS A 93 19.85 -23.23 -5.33
CA HIS A 93 18.77 -24.22 -5.39
C HIS A 93 17.39 -23.53 -5.24
N PRO A 94 16.31 -24.15 -5.75
CA PRO A 94 14.95 -23.66 -5.52
C PRO A 94 14.66 -23.50 -4.03
N THR A 95 14.32 -22.30 -3.60
CA THR A 95 14.20 -21.95 -2.17
C THR A 95 12.88 -21.24 -1.92
N LEU A 96 12.09 -21.76 -0.98
CA LEU A 96 10.98 -21.05 -0.37
C LEU A 96 11.40 -20.63 1.04
N GLY A 97 11.20 -19.38 1.42
CA GLY A 97 11.69 -18.89 2.70
C GLY A 97 10.83 -17.82 3.35
N ASN A 98 11.12 -17.53 4.61
CA ASN A 98 10.36 -16.56 5.39
C ASN A 98 11.23 -15.79 6.40
N CYS A 99 10.76 -14.61 6.77
CA CYS A 99 11.36 -13.80 7.84
C CYS A 99 10.31 -12.84 8.41
N SER A 100 10.00 -12.96 9.69
CA SER A 100 9.07 -12.07 10.39
C SER A 100 9.72 -10.88 11.11
N MET A 101 10.99 -10.58 10.82
CA MET A 101 11.64 -9.38 11.36
C MET A 101 11.07 -8.11 10.71
N ALA A 102 10.83 -7.08 11.51
CA ALA A 102 10.39 -5.77 11.04
C ALA A 102 10.84 -4.67 12.03
N SER A 103 10.61 -3.42 11.66
CA SER A 103 10.66 -2.26 12.56
C SER A 103 9.34 -1.49 12.45
N GLY A 104 9.06 -0.59 13.39
CA GLY A 104 7.82 0.20 13.34
C GLY A 104 7.71 1.06 12.06
N ALA A 105 6.48 1.42 11.69
CA ALA A 105 6.15 2.12 10.44
C ALA A 105 6.93 3.44 10.23
N GLU A 106 7.29 4.18 11.29
CA GLU A 106 8.10 5.40 11.18
C GLU A 106 9.61 5.16 11.01
N GLN A 107 10.07 3.92 11.25
CA GLN A 107 11.47 3.50 11.14
C GLN A 107 11.72 2.83 9.78
N LEU A 108 12.31 1.63 9.76
CA LEU A 108 12.53 0.85 8.54
C LEU A 108 11.26 0.18 8.01
N GLY A 109 10.28 -0.12 8.88
CA GLY A 109 9.08 -0.89 8.52
C GLY A 109 9.39 -2.38 8.34
N CYS A 110 8.53 -3.06 7.58
CA CYS A 110 8.77 -4.43 7.13
C CYS A 110 9.88 -4.55 6.08
N LEU A 111 10.38 -5.78 5.90
CA LEU A 111 11.43 -6.09 4.93
C LEU A 111 11.02 -5.84 3.46
N PRO A 112 9.78 -6.10 3.01
CA PRO A 112 9.31 -5.66 1.70
C PRO A 112 9.52 -4.17 1.49
N ARG A 113 9.16 -3.32 2.45
CA ARG A 113 9.34 -1.86 2.35
C ARG A 113 10.81 -1.46 2.28
N LEU A 114 11.71 -2.19 2.96
CA LEU A 114 13.16 -2.00 2.85
C LEU A 114 13.66 -2.23 1.42
N TYR A 115 13.25 -3.32 0.76
CA TYR A 115 13.59 -3.55 -0.66
C TYR A 115 12.90 -2.54 -1.58
N MET A 116 11.65 -2.17 -1.29
CA MET A 116 10.83 -1.38 -2.21
C MET A 116 11.25 0.08 -2.33
N MET A 117 11.96 0.60 -1.32
CA MET A 117 12.49 1.97 -1.30
C MET A 117 13.89 2.10 -1.93
N ASP A 118 14.52 1.01 -2.37
CA ASP A 118 15.83 1.02 -3.02
C ASP A 118 15.83 0.29 -4.39
N PRO A 119 16.33 0.91 -5.47
CA PRO A 119 16.42 0.25 -6.77
C PRO A 119 17.34 -0.98 -6.82
N GLY A 120 18.29 -1.11 -5.90
CA GLY A 120 19.07 -2.35 -5.70
C GLY A 120 18.22 -3.48 -5.14
N GLY A 121 17.39 -3.18 -4.15
CA GLY A 121 16.40 -4.10 -3.57
C GLY A 121 15.47 -4.71 -4.63
N HIS A 122 14.89 -3.90 -5.51
CA HIS A 122 14.06 -4.41 -6.63
C HIS A 122 14.82 -5.32 -7.60
N ARG A 123 16.05 -4.96 -7.96
CA ARG A 123 16.90 -5.82 -8.81
C ARG A 123 17.19 -7.15 -8.14
N PHE A 124 17.45 -7.15 -6.84
CA PHE A 124 17.65 -8.36 -6.05
C PHE A 124 16.39 -9.25 -6.01
N LEU A 125 15.22 -8.68 -5.73
CA LEU A 125 13.95 -9.43 -5.73
C LEU A 125 13.66 -10.05 -7.11
N ALA A 126 13.88 -9.30 -8.20
CA ALA A 126 13.73 -9.83 -9.55
C ALA A 126 14.71 -10.98 -9.85
N GLN A 127 15.95 -10.91 -9.34
CA GLN A 127 16.93 -11.99 -9.44
C GLN A 127 16.53 -13.23 -8.63
N GLN A 128 15.98 -13.08 -7.43
CA GLN A 128 15.44 -14.19 -6.64
C GLN A 128 14.30 -14.89 -7.39
N TYR A 129 13.28 -14.11 -7.79
CA TYR A 129 12.09 -14.59 -8.49
C TYR A 129 12.42 -15.36 -9.78
N LEU A 130 13.33 -14.82 -10.60
CA LEU A 130 13.84 -15.45 -11.83
C LEU A 130 14.99 -16.45 -11.58
N SER A 131 15.20 -16.88 -10.34
CA SER A 131 16.13 -17.95 -9.95
C SER A 131 15.48 -18.99 -9.02
N ASN A 132 14.15 -19.14 -9.09
CA ASN A 132 13.37 -20.06 -8.25
C ASN A 132 13.51 -19.82 -6.73
N ASN A 133 13.78 -18.59 -6.31
CA ASN A 133 13.77 -18.19 -4.90
C ASN A 133 12.54 -17.30 -4.65
N LEU A 134 11.71 -17.63 -3.66
CA LEU A 134 10.55 -16.81 -3.27
C LEU A 134 10.45 -16.73 -1.75
N PHE A 135 10.35 -15.52 -1.22
CA PHE A 135 10.23 -15.26 0.21
C PHE A 135 8.88 -14.63 0.58
N ILE A 136 8.39 -15.01 1.76
CA ILE A 136 7.20 -14.44 2.40
C ILE A 136 7.64 -13.57 3.57
N TYR A 137 7.06 -12.38 3.69
CA TYR A 137 7.32 -11.44 4.78
C TYR A 137 6.00 -10.82 5.28
N PRO A 138 5.76 -10.68 6.59
CA PRO A 138 4.63 -9.90 7.09
C PRO A 138 4.76 -8.40 6.80
N GLU A 139 3.63 -7.70 6.64
CA GLU A 139 3.60 -6.25 6.37
C GLU A 139 3.94 -5.38 7.60
N HIS A 140 3.66 -5.87 8.80
CA HIS A 140 3.91 -5.22 10.09
C HIS A 140 3.75 -3.67 10.11
N GLN A 141 2.50 -3.20 10.18
CA GLN A 141 2.10 -1.78 10.30
C GLN A 141 2.30 -0.91 9.05
N ASP A 142 2.78 -1.47 7.94
CA ASP A 142 2.96 -0.74 6.68
C ASP A 142 1.72 -0.81 5.75
N HIS A 143 0.70 -1.58 6.11
CA HIS A 143 -0.55 -1.71 5.35
C HIS A 143 -1.77 -1.88 6.30
N ASP A 144 -2.04 -0.85 7.10
CA ASP A 144 -3.11 -0.84 8.12
C ASP A 144 -4.05 0.36 7.96
N ILE A 145 -5.31 0.22 8.42
CA ILE A 145 -6.32 1.30 8.35
C ILE A 145 -5.92 2.45 9.29
N GLY A 146 -5.74 3.65 8.72
CA GLY A 146 -5.48 4.88 9.46
C GLY A 146 -4.62 5.85 8.65
N ALA A 147 -4.08 6.87 9.33
CA ALA A 147 -3.01 7.70 8.80
C ALA A 147 -2.24 8.38 9.93
N ASN A 148 -0.98 8.74 9.66
CA ASN A 148 -0.14 9.54 10.57
C ASN A 148 -0.06 8.98 12.01
N GLY A 149 -0.03 7.65 12.15
CA GLY A 149 0.07 6.96 13.45
C GLY A 149 -1.23 6.90 14.25
N ILE A 150 -2.33 7.46 13.75
CA ILE A 150 -3.64 7.33 14.39
C ILE A 150 -4.42 6.19 13.75
N GLY A 151 -4.59 5.10 14.49
CA GLY A 151 -5.19 3.84 14.02
C GLY A 151 -4.26 3.00 13.14
N GLY A 152 -3.39 3.64 12.37
CA GLY A 152 -2.43 3.04 11.44
C GLY A 152 -1.77 4.13 10.60
N TYR A 153 -1.18 3.75 9.46
CA TYR A 153 -0.54 4.68 8.52
C TYR A 153 -1.12 4.66 7.11
N GLY A 154 -2.07 3.77 6.81
CA GLY A 154 -2.51 3.47 5.46
C GLY A 154 -1.55 2.49 4.78
N ASP A 155 -1.46 2.58 3.46
CA ASP A 155 -0.53 1.82 2.63
C ASP A 155 0.79 2.61 2.44
N LEU A 156 1.83 2.17 3.12
CA LEU A 156 3.20 2.70 3.06
C LEU A 156 4.11 1.94 2.07
N LEU A 157 3.57 0.98 1.32
CA LEU A 157 4.32 0.18 0.36
C LEU A 157 4.32 0.89 -1.01
N PRO A 158 5.47 1.41 -1.50
CA PRO A 158 5.46 2.25 -2.70
C PRO A 158 5.34 1.43 -4.00
N VAL A 159 5.39 0.09 -3.94
CA VAL A 159 5.40 -0.79 -5.12
C VAL A 159 4.64 -2.08 -4.83
N ASN A 160 3.93 -2.60 -5.83
CA ASN A 160 3.37 -3.95 -5.85
C ASN A 160 4.21 -4.82 -6.80
N THR A 161 4.50 -6.08 -6.42
CA THR A 161 5.44 -6.94 -7.17
C THR A 161 5.11 -8.43 -7.01
N PRO A 162 5.27 -9.26 -8.06
CA PRO A 162 5.18 -10.72 -7.95
C PRO A 162 6.47 -11.36 -7.36
N ALA A 163 7.52 -10.58 -7.12
CA ALA A 163 8.83 -11.12 -6.76
C ALA A 163 8.99 -11.57 -5.29
N LEU A 164 7.98 -11.29 -4.45
CA LEU A 164 7.83 -11.77 -3.08
C LEU A 164 6.34 -11.97 -2.76
N LEU A 165 6.03 -12.47 -1.56
CA LEU A 165 4.68 -12.36 -0.98
C LEU A 165 4.74 -11.53 0.31
N ILE A 166 3.69 -10.74 0.53
CA ILE A 166 3.50 -10.00 1.78
C ILE A 166 2.25 -10.53 2.47
N SER A 167 2.35 -11.00 3.72
CA SER A 167 1.19 -11.41 4.53
C SER A 167 0.68 -10.25 5.39
N GLN A 168 -0.64 -10.12 5.56
CA GLN A 168 -1.21 -9.12 6.47
C GLN A 168 -0.81 -9.46 7.91
N GLY A 169 -0.50 -8.45 8.73
CA GLY A 169 -0.12 -8.63 10.13
C GLY A 169 1.38 -8.84 10.34
N SER A 170 1.72 -9.69 11.32
CA SER A 170 3.07 -9.81 11.88
C SER A 170 3.56 -11.27 11.90
N SER A 171 4.50 -11.61 12.78
CA SER A 171 5.01 -12.98 12.96
C SER A 171 3.92 -14.04 12.96
N PHE A 172 4.25 -15.19 12.36
CA PHE A 172 3.37 -16.35 12.11
C PHE A 172 2.31 -16.18 11.02
N THR A 173 1.96 -14.97 10.55
CA THR A 173 1.01 -14.82 9.42
C THR A 173 1.63 -15.19 8.07
N ASP A 174 2.94 -15.37 8.02
CA ASP A 174 3.70 -15.87 6.89
C ASP A 174 3.62 -17.41 6.73
N GLN A 175 3.31 -18.13 7.81
CA GLN A 175 3.28 -19.60 7.83
C GLN A 175 2.24 -20.24 6.88
N PRO A 176 0.97 -19.78 6.81
CA PRO A 176 -0.03 -20.37 5.92
C PRO A 176 0.39 -20.30 4.44
N PHE A 177 0.98 -19.18 4.02
CA PHE A 177 1.47 -18.99 2.65
C PHE A 177 2.65 -19.92 2.34
N LEU A 178 3.61 -20.04 3.26
CA LEU A 178 4.75 -20.94 3.10
C LEU A 178 4.30 -22.40 2.98
N GLN A 179 3.36 -22.84 3.82
CA GLN A 179 2.79 -24.19 3.80
C GLN A 179 2.08 -24.45 2.46
N ALA A 180 1.19 -23.55 2.03
CA ALA A 180 0.47 -23.70 0.76
C ALA A 180 1.40 -23.72 -0.46
N LEU A 181 2.47 -22.90 -0.47
CA LEU A 181 3.46 -22.90 -1.55
C LEU A 181 4.30 -24.19 -1.56
N LEU A 182 4.66 -24.74 -0.40
CA LEU A 182 5.35 -26.04 -0.32
C LEU A 182 4.46 -27.16 -0.84
N SER A 183 3.22 -27.26 -0.36
CA SER A 183 2.22 -28.22 -0.84
C SER A 183 2.03 -28.13 -2.36
N THR A 184 1.85 -26.92 -2.90
CA THR A 184 1.71 -26.68 -4.35
C THR A 184 2.95 -27.12 -5.13
N THR A 185 4.13 -26.81 -4.61
CA THR A 185 5.40 -27.21 -5.24
C THR A 185 5.56 -28.72 -5.27
N ALA A 186 5.14 -29.41 -4.20
CA ALA A 186 5.19 -30.87 -4.10
C ALA A 186 4.20 -31.57 -5.04
N ALA A 187 3.05 -30.96 -5.30
CA ALA A 187 1.96 -31.51 -6.09
C ALA A 187 2.23 -31.61 -7.60
N PHE A 188 3.10 -30.76 -8.15
CA PHE A 188 3.43 -30.78 -9.58
C PHE A 188 3.88 -32.19 -10.05
N PRO A 189 3.51 -32.62 -11.26
CA PRO A 189 4.09 -33.80 -11.88
C PRO A 189 5.63 -33.74 -11.91
N PRO A 190 6.36 -34.86 -11.73
CA PRO A 190 7.82 -34.88 -11.66
C PRO A 190 8.52 -34.19 -12.85
N GLU A 191 8.03 -34.40 -14.06
CA GLU A 191 8.53 -33.78 -15.29
C GLU A 191 8.23 -32.28 -15.36
N THR A 192 7.05 -31.85 -14.93
CA THR A 192 6.67 -30.43 -14.84
C THR A 192 7.53 -29.71 -13.81
N GLN A 193 7.66 -30.23 -12.58
CA GLN A 193 8.50 -29.61 -11.55
C GLN A 193 9.95 -29.48 -12.01
N LYS A 194 10.50 -30.52 -12.64
CA LYS A 194 11.86 -30.52 -13.20
C LYS A 194 12.02 -29.47 -14.30
N LEU A 195 11.04 -29.33 -15.20
CA LEU A 195 11.08 -28.33 -16.27
C LEU A 195 10.95 -26.90 -15.72
N LEU A 196 10.04 -26.67 -14.78
CA LEU A 196 9.87 -25.39 -14.06
C LEU A 196 11.17 -24.95 -13.41
N ILE A 197 11.83 -25.85 -12.67
CA ILE A 197 13.12 -25.56 -12.03
C ILE A 197 14.19 -25.25 -13.09
N ALA A 198 14.37 -26.12 -14.08
CA ALA A 198 15.41 -25.99 -15.10
C ALA A 198 15.26 -24.74 -15.98
N LYS A 199 14.03 -24.27 -16.22
CA LYS A 199 13.72 -23.05 -16.98
C LYS A 199 13.61 -21.79 -16.12
N ARG A 200 13.78 -21.90 -14.80
CA ARG A 200 13.62 -20.81 -13.82
C ARG A 200 12.21 -20.18 -13.81
N MET A 201 11.20 -21.03 -13.94
CA MET A 201 9.79 -20.67 -14.03
C MET A 201 8.97 -21.11 -12.80
N LEU A 202 9.59 -21.71 -11.78
CA LEU A 202 8.87 -22.23 -10.61
C LEU A 202 8.15 -21.12 -9.86
N CYS A 203 8.85 -20.08 -9.43
CA CYS A 203 8.25 -18.98 -8.65
C CYS A 203 7.19 -18.18 -9.44
N PRO A 204 7.38 -17.85 -10.74
CA PRO A 204 6.31 -17.29 -11.57
C PRO A 204 5.07 -18.18 -11.68
N THR A 205 5.25 -19.50 -11.79
CA THR A 205 4.14 -20.46 -11.86
C THR A 205 3.42 -20.55 -10.52
N LEU A 206 4.16 -20.63 -9.41
CA LEU A 206 3.61 -20.61 -8.05
C LEU A 206 2.78 -19.34 -7.78
N GLN A 207 3.29 -18.16 -8.15
CA GLN A 207 2.53 -16.90 -8.07
C GLN A 207 1.24 -16.97 -8.88
N SER A 208 1.27 -17.54 -10.08
CA SER A 208 0.09 -17.64 -10.95
C SER A 208 -0.96 -18.62 -10.38
N VAL A 209 -0.53 -19.75 -9.83
CA VAL A 209 -1.39 -20.74 -9.16
C VAL A 209 -1.99 -20.17 -7.88
N PHE A 210 -1.17 -19.57 -7.01
CA PHE A 210 -1.62 -18.94 -5.77
C PHE A 210 -2.70 -17.88 -6.04
N ARG A 211 -2.40 -16.91 -6.91
CA ARG A 211 -3.28 -15.76 -7.16
C ARG A 211 -4.64 -16.15 -7.77
N ARG A 212 -4.69 -17.17 -8.65
CA ARG A 212 -5.95 -17.68 -9.24
C ARG A 212 -6.75 -18.59 -8.29
N SER A 213 -6.09 -19.10 -7.24
CA SER A 213 -6.72 -20.06 -6.32
C SER A 213 -7.47 -19.38 -5.19
N ASN A 214 -7.03 -18.20 -4.73
CA ASN A 214 -7.65 -17.46 -3.62
C ASN A 214 -9.19 -17.44 -3.66
N LYS A 215 -9.84 -17.65 -2.52
CA LYS A 215 -11.30 -17.80 -2.37
C LYS A 215 -12.12 -16.63 -2.90
N MET A 216 -11.56 -15.42 -2.87
CA MET A 216 -12.14 -14.21 -3.42
C MET A 216 -12.12 -14.12 -4.96
N VAL A 217 -11.40 -15.02 -5.64
CA VAL A 217 -11.34 -15.14 -7.11
C VAL A 217 -12.33 -16.20 -7.55
N GLN A 218 -13.55 -15.76 -7.85
CA GLN A 218 -14.71 -16.62 -8.12
C GLN A 218 -14.95 -16.82 -9.61
N THR A 219 -14.57 -15.83 -10.43
CA THR A 219 -14.67 -15.85 -11.90
C THR A 219 -13.29 -15.74 -12.56
N PRO A 220 -13.13 -16.14 -13.84
CA PRO A 220 -11.90 -15.87 -14.60
C PRO A 220 -11.57 -14.38 -14.66
N GLU A 221 -12.59 -13.52 -14.75
CA GLU A 221 -12.45 -12.07 -14.81
C GLU A 221 -11.88 -11.47 -13.52
N ASP A 222 -12.21 -12.02 -12.35
CA ASP A 222 -11.67 -11.58 -11.05
C ASP A 222 -10.14 -11.63 -11.01
N TYR A 223 -9.53 -12.57 -11.75
CA TYR A 223 -8.08 -12.68 -11.89
C TYR A 223 -7.48 -11.40 -12.49
N PHE A 224 -8.17 -10.70 -13.39
CA PHE A 224 -7.65 -9.50 -14.02
C PHE A 224 -8.00 -8.21 -13.24
N THR A 225 -8.16 -8.31 -11.92
CA THR A 225 -8.51 -7.19 -11.03
C THR A 225 -7.62 -7.15 -9.78
N GLY A 226 -7.70 -6.06 -9.02
CA GLY A 226 -7.04 -5.95 -7.71
C GLY A 226 -7.40 -7.07 -6.72
N LYS A 227 -8.51 -7.79 -6.89
CA LYS A 227 -8.90 -8.92 -6.02
C LYS A 227 -7.84 -10.03 -5.99
N ALA A 228 -7.33 -10.43 -7.15
CA ALA A 228 -6.29 -11.46 -7.25
C ALA A 228 -4.86 -10.90 -7.02
N HIS A 229 -4.74 -9.57 -7.00
CA HIS A 229 -3.45 -8.87 -7.02
C HIS A 229 -3.31 -7.73 -6.00
N PRO A 230 -3.73 -7.90 -4.73
CA PRO A 230 -3.39 -6.95 -3.70
C PRO A 230 -1.87 -6.93 -3.48
N VAL A 231 -1.37 -5.85 -2.86
CA VAL A 231 0.03 -5.73 -2.46
C VAL A 231 0.33 -6.57 -1.20
N VAL A 232 -0.67 -6.74 -0.32
CA VAL A 232 -0.63 -7.59 0.87
C VAL A 232 -1.77 -8.61 0.83
N PHE A 233 -1.48 -9.86 1.22
CA PHE A 233 -2.43 -10.97 1.19
C PHE A 233 -2.95 -11.32 2.59
N ASP A 234 -4.25 -11.60 2.65
CA ASP A 234 -4.96 -12.15 3.80
C ASP A 234 -4.90 -13.69 3.72
N ASP A 235 -4.45 -14.34 4.80
CA ASP A 235 -4.25 -15.80 4.87
C ASP A 235 -5.58 -16.57 4.84
N THR A 236 -6.67 -15.95 5.29
CA THR A 236 -8.02 -16.54 5.23
C THR A 236 -8.47 -16.81 3.79
N GLN A 237 -7.89 -16.12 2.79
CA GLN A 237 -8.20 -16.28 1.38
C GLN A 237 -7.51 -17.49 0.73
N ILE A 238 -6.53 -18.10 1.38
CA ILE A 238 -5.80 -19.26 0.84
C ILE A 238 -6.73 -20.46 0.66
N ASP A 239 -6.78 -21.00 -0.55
CA ASP A 239 -7.40 -22.28 -0.91
C ASP A 239 -6.30 -23.27 -1.30
N GLU A 240 -5.68 -23.89 -0.30
CA GLU A 240 -4.55 -24.80 -0.49
C GLU A 240 -4.93 -26.03 -1.34
N GLU A 241 -6.15 -26.54 -1.19
CA GLU A 241 -6.62 -27.69 -1.96
C GLU A 241 -6.75 -27.36 -3.46
N LYS A 242 -7.35 -26.22 -3.79
CA LYS A 242 -7.42 -25.73 -5.17
C LYS A 242 -6.03 -25.48 -5.76
N MET A 243 -5.08 -24.97 -4.96
CA MET A 243 -3.69 -24.78 -5.39
C MET A 243 -2.99 -26.11 -5.74
N VAL A 244 -3.07 -27.13 -4.88
CA VAL A 244 -2.41 -28.43 -5.16
C VAL A 244 -3.06 -29.17 -6.33
N ARG A 245 -4.38 -29.08 -6.51
CA ARG A 245 -5.08 -29.69 -7.65
C ARG A 245 -4.66 -29.05 -8.97
N ILE A 246 -4.61 -27.71 -9.05
CA ILE A 246 -4.13 -26.99 -10.23
C ILE A 246 -2.67 -27.33 -10.57
N ALA A 247 -1.82 -27.51 -9.55
CA ALA A 247 -0.43 -27.92 -9.75
C ALA A 247 -0.30 -29.38 -10.22
N HIS A 248 -1.05 -30.31 -9.63
CA HIS A 248 -1.04 -31.73 -10.01
C HIS A 248 -1.54 -31.97 -11.44
N GLU A 249 -2.55 -31.22 -11.88
CA GLU A 249 -3.06 -31.29 -13.26
C GLU A 249 -2.17 -30.61 -14.31
N MET A 250 -1.09 -29.94 -13.91
CA MET A 250 -0.23 -29.15 -14.80
C MET A 250 0.81 -30.01 -15.51
N THR A 251 0.52 -30.40 -16.76
CA THR A 251 1.52 -30.96 -17.68
C THR A 251 2.47 -29.87 -18.20
N PRO A 252 3.61 -30.21 -18.83
CA PRO A 252 4.52 -29.23 -19.43
C PRO A 252 3.86 -28.24 -20.41
N GLU A 253 2.81 -28.68 -21.11
CA GLU A 253 2.03 -27.90 -22.09
C GLU A 253 1.02 -26.95 -21.42
N LYS A 254 0.78 -27.09 -20.11
CA LYS A 254 -0.07 -26.20 -19.31
C LYS A 254 0.73 -25.19 -18.48
N ILE A 255 2.06 -25.19 -18.56
CA ILE A 255 2.87 -24.22 -17.81
C ILE A 255 2.52 -22.78 -18.27
N PRO A 256 2.23 -21.86 -17.35
CA PRO A 256 1.94 -20.47 -17.69
C PRO A 256 3.15 -19.75 -18.30
N PRO A 257 2.94 -18.76 -19.19
CA PRO A 257 4.01 -17.91 -19.66
C PRO A 257 4.52 -16.98 -18.55
N VAL A 258 5.73 -16.42 -18.74
CA VAL A 258 6.34 -15.44 -17.81
C VAL A 258 6.47 -14.10 -18.52
N VAL A 259 5.67 -13.13 -18.08
CA VAL A 259 5.69 -11.77 -18.62
C VAL A 259 7.01 -11.09 -18.29
N ILE A 260 7.61 -10.46 -19.30
CA ILE A 260 8.85 -9.70 -19.20
C ILE A 260 8.56 -8.29 -19.72
N MET A 261 8.49 -7.32 -18.81
CA MET A 261 8.31 -5.91 -19.15
C MET A 261 9.64 -5.24 -19.50
N GLN A 262 9.59 -4.26 -20.39
CA GLN A 262 10.66 -3.30 -20.63
C GLN A 262 10.06 -1.93 -20.98
N SER A 263 10.50 -0.86 -20.31
CA SER A 263 10.21 0.51 -20.75
C SER A 263 11.01 0.84 -22.02
N LEU A 264 10.33 1.30 -23.07
CA LEU A 264 10.95 1.74 -24.33
C LEU A 264 10.98 3.27 -24.46
N GLU A 265 9.89 3.92 -24.04
CA GLU A 265 9.72 5.37 -24.01
C GLU A 265 9.16 5.75 -22.64
N GLU A 266 9.55 6.90 -22.10
CA GLU A 266 9.05 7.41 -20.83
C GLU A 266 9.08 8.95 -20.81
N THR A 267 8.09 9.59 -20.18
CA THR A 267 8.11 11.04 -19.91
C THR A 267 9.40 11.39 -19.13
N LYS A 268 10.25 12.21 -19.75
CA LYS A 268 11.49 12.66 -19.14
C LYS A 268 11.20 13.62 -17.99
N ILE A 269 11.66 13.28 -16.78
CA ILE A 269 11.63 14.19 -15.64
C ILE A 269 13.03 14.45 -15.08
N GLU A 270 13.33 15.71 -14.78
CA GLU A 270 14.65 16.21 -14.38
C GLU A 270 14.60 16.80 -12.96
N ALA A 271 15.61 16.48 -12.14
CA ALA A 271 15.77 17.07 -10.82
C ALA A 271 16.02 18.59 -10.92
N GLY A 272 15.38 19.37 -10.05
CA GLY A 272 15.46 20.83 -10.05
C GLY A 272 14.51 21.53 -11.03
N LYS A 273 13.98 20.80 -12.02
CA LYS A 273 13.02 21.29 -13.03
C LYS A 273 11.62 20.72 -12.83
N ASN A 274 11.53 19.39 -12.72
CA ASN A 274 10.25 18.67 -12.65
C ASN A 274 9.89 18.21 -11.25
N TYR A 275 10.91 17.88 -10.45
CA TYR A 275 10.78 17.55 -9.03
C TYR A 275 11.98 18.12 -8.26
N PHE A 276 11.84 18.31 -6.96
CA PHE A 276 12.83 19.01 -6.14
C PHE A 276 13.34 18.11 -5.02
N GLU A 277 14.64 17.84 -4.97
CA GLU A 277 15.30 17.13 -3.87
C GLU A 277 16.72 17.69 -3.71
N HIS A 278 17.31 17.51 -2.53
CA HIS A 278 18.74 17.81 -2.34
C HIS A 278 19.61 16.72 -2.98
N THR A 279 20.91 17.00 -3.10
CA THR A 279 21.91 16.04 -3.59
C THR A 279 21.96 14.80 -2.69
N GLY A 280 21.40 13.69 -3.16
CA GLY A 280 21.34 12.41 -2.45
C GLY A 280 20.49 11.37 -3.19
N PRO A 281 20.44 10.11 -2.72
CA PRO A 281 19.70 9.04 -3.38
C PRO A 281 18.19 9.15 -3.08
N TYR A 282 17.53 10.08 -3.75
CA TYR A 282 16.06 10.16 -3.83
C TYR A 282 15.60 9.76 -5.24
N PRO A 283 15.75 8.47 -5.65
CA PRO A 283 15.35 8.03 -6.97
C PRO A 283 13.84 8.20 -7.16
N TRP A 284 13.43 8.77 -8.28
CA TRP A 284 12.02 8.73 -8.70
C TRP A 284 11.70 7.40 -9.42
N GLN A 285 12.69 6.72 -9.99
CA GLN A 285 12.57 5.36 -10.51
C GLN A 285 12.91 4.37 -9.40
N LEU A 286 11.90 3.80 -8.75
CA LEU A 286 12.10 2.82 -7.68
C LEU A 286 12.45 1.44 -8.23
N ALA A 287 11.81 1.01 -9.32
CA ALA A 287 12.08 -0.28 -9.96
C ALA A 287 12.12 -0.14 -11.49
N ASP A 288 13.07 -0.82 -12.13
CA ASP A 288 13.06 -1.04 -13.58
C ASP A 288 13.58 -2.45 -13.85
N THR A 289 12.67 -3.43 -13.75
CA THR A 289 12.98 -4.85 -13.78
C THR A 289 11.98 -5.61 -14.65
N PRO A 290 12.33 -6.81 -15.15
CA PRO A 290 11.41 -7.64 -15.95
C PRO A 290 10.03 -7.88 -15.33
N ALA A 291 9.95 -7.99 -14.00
CA ALA A 291 8.72 -8.37 -13.29
C ALA A 291 8.02 -7.20 -12.59
N SER A 292 8.74 -6.09 -12.35
CA SER A 292 8.20 -4.88 -11.73
C SER A 292 8.90 -3.62 -12.21
N ILE A 293 8.11 -2.62 -12.60
CA ILE A 293 8.54 -1.26 -12.91
C ILE A 293 7.82 -0.33 -11.94
N ALA A 294 8.51 0.63 -11.34
CA ALA A 294 7.89 1.51 -10.35
C ALA A 294 8.45 2.92 -10.37
N ARG A 295 7.55 3.90 -10.22
CA ARG A 295 7.84 5.34 -10.27
C ARG A 295 7.19 6.09 -9.09
N ILE A 296 7.91 7.06 -8.53
CA ILE A 296 7.32 8.11 -7.71
C ILE A 296 6.76 9.18 -8.65
N LEU A 297 5.45 9.33 -8.69
CA LEU A 297 4.77 10.31 -9.54
C LEU A 297 4.74 11.68 -8.84
N ARG A 298 5.87 12.38 -8.88
CA ARG A 298 6.11 13.70 -8.24
C ARG A 298 6.55 14.80 -9.23
N GLY A 299 6.39 14.53 -10.53
CA GLY A 299 6.72 15.48 -11.59
C GLY A 299 5.62 16.52 -11.80
N ASN A 300 5.98 17.72 -12.22
CA ASN A 300 5.06 18.80 -12.61
C ASN A 300 4.57 18.74 -14.08
N GLU A 301 4.48 17.53 -14.62
CA GLU A 301 3.95 17.27 -15.95
C GLU A 301 2.47 16.90 -15.87
N ALA A 302 1.69 17.22 -16.91
CA ALA A 302 0.25 16.98 -16.90
C ALA A 302 -0.08 15.48 -16.79
N GLU A 303 0.66 14.64 -17.51
CA GLU A 303 0.58 13.18 -17.47
C GLU A 303 1.97 12.57 -17.66
N HIS A 304 2.20 11.44 -17.01
CA HIS A 304 3.39 10.62 -17.19
C HIS A 304 3.08 9.49 -18.17
N GLY A 305 3.70 9.55 -19.36
CA GLY A 305 3.54 8.56 -20.42
C GLY A 305 4.65 7.53 -20.40
N MET A 306 4.33 6.27 -20.72
CA MET A 306 5.30 5.20 -20.95
C MET A 306 4.88 4.35 -22.14
N LEU A 307 5.85 3.80 -22.88
CA LEU A 307 5.64 2.73 -23.85
C LEU A 307 6.26 1.45 -23.28
N ILE A 308 5.43 0.51 -22.88
CA ILE A 308 5.85 -0.77 -22.29
C ILE A 308 5.88 -1.84 -23.38
N SER A 309 7.01 -2.53 -23.53
CA SER A 309 7.13 -3.74 -24.35
C SER A 309 7.03 -5.00 -23.49
N LEU A 310 6.35 -6.00 -24.04
CA LEU A 310 6.19 -7.36 -23.53
C LEU A 310 6.84 -8.39 -24.46
N GLU A 311 7.59 -7.95 -25.47
CA GLU A 311 8.15 -8.77 -26.56
C GLU A 311 9.03 -9.93 -26.07
N LYS A 312 9.69 -9.76 -24.93
CA LYS A 312 10.57 -10.77 -24.31
C LYS A 312 9.84 -11.77 -23.41
N THR A 313 8.51 -11.73 -23.36
CA THR A 313 7.69 -12.67 -22.59
C THR A 313 8.00 -14.11 -22.98
N LEU A 314 8.28 -14.95 -21.98
CA LEU A 314 8.69 -16.33 -22.19
C LEU A 314 7.46 -17.24 -22.24
N ASN A 315 7.24 -17.93 -23.36
CA ASN A 315 6.24 -19.00 -23.48
C ASN A 315 6.96 -20.37 -23.51
N PRO A 316 6.70 -21.29 -22.56
CA PRO A 316 7.25 -22.65 -22.63
C PRO A 316 6.50 -23.51 -23.67
N VAL A 317 5.28 -23.10 -24.05
CA VAL A 317 4.42 -23.78 -25.02
C VAL A 317 4.61 -23.16 -26.40
N LYS A 318 4.48 -23.96 -27.47
CA LYS A 318 4.43 -23.43 -28.84
C LYS A 318 3.01 -22.90 -29.12
N GLY A 319 2.86 -21.58 -29.19
CA GLY A 319 1.59 -20.94 -29.55
C GLY A 319 1.68 -19.42 -29.53
N PRO A 320 0.70 -18.71 -30.12
CA PRO A 320 0.59 -17.26 -29.99
C PRO A 320 0.30 -16.88 -28.54
N LEU A 321 0.83 -15.73 -28.12
CA LEU A 321 0.52 -15.13 -26.82
C LEU A 321 -0.53 -14.04 -26.98
N GLN A 322 -1.57 -14.07 -26.16
CA GLN A 322 -2.49 -12.95 -25.98
C GLN A 322 -2.00 -12.11 -24.81
N MET A 323 -1.78 -10.81 -25.04
CA MET A 323 -1.31 -9.88 -24.01
C MET A 323 -2.48 -9.05 -23.49
N ARG A 324 -2.59 -8.88 -22.17
CA ARG A 324 -3.60 -8.04 -21.53
C ARG A 324 -2.95 -7.16 -20.47
N ALA A 325 -3.34 -5.90 -20.40
CA ALA A 325 -3.10 -5.05 -19.24
C ALA A 325 -4.41 -4.77 -18.51
N ALA A 326 -4.36 -4.60 -17.20
CA ALA A 326 -5.51 -4.25 -16.38
C ALA A 326 -5.10 -3.30 -15.24
N LEU A 327 -5.99 -2.38 -14.88
CA LEU A 327 -5.85 -1.58 -13.66
C LEU A 327 -6.18 -2.47 -12.46
N LEU A 328 -5.19 -2.68 -11.59
CA LEU A 328 -5.29 -3.48 -10.38
C LEU A 328 -5.69 -2.61 -9.19
N GLN A 329 -5.09 -1.43 -9.07
CA GLN A 329 -5.40 -0.44 -8.04
C GLN A 329 -5.29 0.97 -8.62
N GLY A 330 -6.12 1.89 -8.15
CA GLY A 330 -6.19 3.27 -8.62
C GLY A 330 -7.56 3.64 -9.16
N ASP A 331 -7.74 4.91 -9.49
CA ASP A 331 -8.96 5.42 -10.11
C ASP A 331 -8.78 5.47 -11.64
N PRO A 332 -9.65 4.76 -12.41
CA PRO A 332 -9.50 4.65 -13.86
C PRO A 332 -9.64 5.99 -14.60
N ARG A 333 -10.16 7.05 -13.95
CA ARG A 333 -10.23 8.40 -14.55
C ARG A 333 -8.85 9.03 -14.78
N PHE A 334 -7.81 8.54 -14.12
CA PHE A 334 -6.44 9.06 -14.21
C PHE A 334 -5.48 8.12 -14.94
N VAL A 335 -5.98 7.03 -15.54
CA VAL A 335 -5.15 6.00 -16.21
C VAL A 335 -5.69 5.69 -17.59
N SER A 336 -4.82 5.81 -18.61
CA SER A 336 -5.08 5.36 -19.98
C SER A 336 -4.16 4.20 -20.33
N ILE A 337 -4.73 3.13 -20.88
CA ILE A 337 -4.03 1.92 -21.33
C ILE A 337 -4.42 1.66 -22.79
N GLU A 338 -3.47 1.85 -23.71
CA GLU A 338 -3.67 1.70 -25.15
C GLU A 338 -2.82 0.55 -25.69
N SER A 339 -3.46 -0.54 -26.10
CA SER A 339 -2.77 -1.66 -26.75
C SER A 339 -2.69 -1.43 -28.26
N THR A 340 -1.54 -1.73 -28.88
CA THR A 340 -1.43 -1.71 -30.35
C THR A 340 -1.78 -3.08 -30.92
N PRO A 341 -2.83 -3.22 -31.76
CA PRO A 341 -3.22 -4.51 -32.34
C PRO A 341 -2.05 -5.22 -33.04
N GLY A 342 -1.87 -6.51 -32.74
CA GLY A 342 -0.81 -7.34 -33.33
C GLY A 342 0.62 -7.03 -32.87
N LYS A 343 0.83 -6.11 -31.91
CA LYS A 343 2.16 -5.83 -31.35
C LYS A 343 2.19 -6.06 -29.83
N PRO A 344 3.29 -6.61 -29.27
CA PRO A 344 3.45 -6.80 -27.83
C PRO A 344 3.87 -5.48 -27.13
N VAL A 345 3.22 -4.36 -27.47
CA VAL A 345 3.50 -3.04 -26.88
C VAL A 345 2.21 -2.33 -26.46
N MET A 346 2.28 -1.66 -25.32
CA MET A 346 1.16 -0.92 -24.73
C MET A 346 1.64 0.47 -24.30
N ARG A 347 0.89 1.51 -24.71
CA ARG A 347 1.13 2.88 -24.25
C ARG A 347 0.28 3.12 -23.00
N ILE A 348 0.95 3.55 -21.94
CA ILE A 348 0.36 3.87 -20.65
C ILE A 348 0.46 5.39 -20.47
N ARG A 349 -0.60 6.04 -19.99
CA ARG A 349 -0.54 7.42 -19.48
C ARG A 349 -1.19 7.47 -18.11
N VAL A 350 -0.52 8.12 -17.16
CA VAL A 350 -1.00 8.26 -15.78
C VAL A 350 -0.93 9.71 -15.35
N ARG A 351 -2.05 10.23 -14.82
CA ARG A 351 -2.12 11.52 -14.14
C ARG A 351 -1.99 11.33 -12.62
N TRP A 352 -1.56 12.36 -11.91
CA TRP A 352 -1.57 12.34 -10.44
C TRP A 352 -3.02 12.20 -9.94
N GLN A 353 -3.24 11.27 -9.01
CA GLN A 353 -4.54 11.06 -8.37
C GLN A 353 -4.49 11.40 -6.87
N PRO A 354 -5.58 11.92 -6.28
CA PRO A 354 -5.78 11.87 -4.84
C PRO A 354 -5.77 10.42 -4.32
N PRO A 355 -5.54 10.19 -3.01
CA PRO A 355 -5.60 8.86 -2.44
C PRO A 355 -6.93 8.15 -2.67
N VAL A 356 -6.86 6.85 -2.93
CA VAL A 356 -8.02 5.96 -3.00
C VAL A 356 -8.15 5.18 -1.70
N ILE A 357 -9.38 4.94 -1.24
CA ILE A 357 -9.66 3.99 -0.16
C ILE A 357 -10.13 2.70 -0.81
N ASN A 358 -9.43 1.60 -0.53
CA ASN A 358 -9.76 0.29 -1.09
C ASN A 358 -10.96 -0.37 -0.35
N SER A 359 -11.38 -1.55 -0.81
CA SER A 359 -12.51 -2.27 -0.21
C SER A 359 -12.28 -2.77 1.22
N THR A 360 -11.03 -2.78 1.71
CA THR A 360 -10.72 -3.10 3.12
C THR A 360 -10.60 -1.85 4.00
N GLY A 361 -10.87 -0.66 3.47
CA GLY A 361 -10.82 0.61 4.19
C GLY A 361 -9.42 1.23 4.30
N ILE A 362 -8.42 0.64 3.66
CA ILE A 362 -7.03 1.15 3.67
C ILE A 362 -6.89 2.25 2.62
N ARG A 363 -6.32 3.37 3.04
CA ARG A 363 -5.92 4.48 2.16
C ARG A 363 -4.63 4.13 1.44
N SER A 364 -4.65 4.17 0.11
CA SER A 364 -3.45 4.04 -0.71
C SER A 364 -3.24 5.22 -1.65
N HIS A 365 -1.97 5.57 -1.83
CA HIS A 365 -1.49 6.58 -2.77
C HIS A 365 -0.79 5.92 -3.97
N ARG A 366 -1.16 4.68 -4.32
CA ARG A 366 -0.54 3.92 -5.43
C ARG A 366 -1.55 3.54 -6.50
N ILE A 367 -1.15 3.69 -7.76
CA ILE A 367 -1.77 3.08 -8.93
C ILE A 367 -0.95 1.84 -9.31
N ASP A 368 -1.61 0.69 -9.49
CA ASP A 368 -0.99 -0.57 -9.94
C ASP A 368 -1.63 -1.03 -11.25
N ILE A 369 -0.81 -1.36 -12.25
CA ILE A 369 -1.23 -1.91 -13.54
C ILE A 369 -0.56 -3.27 -13.72
N GLY A 370 -1.36 -4.32 -13.90
CA GLY A 370 -0.89 -5.69 -14.14
C GLY A 370 -0.84 -6.01 -15.62
N PHE A 371 0.28 -6.56 -16.08
CA PHE A 371 0.48 -7.06 -17.44
C PHE A 371 0.52 -8.59 -17.42
N PHE A 372 -0.32 -9.20 -18.25
CA PHE A 372 -0.59 -10.63 -18.31
C PHE A 372 -0.33 -11.16 -19.72
N ALA A 373 0.10 -12.40 -19.79
CA ALA A 373 0.17 -13.18 -21.02
C ALA A 373 -0.65 -14.47 -20.88
N ASP A 374 -1.39 -14.82 -21.92
CA ASP A 374 -2.14 -16.07 -22.02
C ASP A 374 -1.64 -16.86 -23.24
N ASN A 375 -1.33 -18.14 -23.05
CA ASN A 375 -0.89 -19.06 -24.11
C ASN A 375 -1.99 -20.00 -24.60
N GLY A 376 -3.24 -19.79 -24.16
CA GLY A 376 -4.42 -20.61 -24.49
C GLY A 376 -4.61 -21.82 -23.58
N ALA A 377 -3.60 -22.19 -22.78
CA ALA A 377 -3.67 -23.25 -21.78
C ALA A 377 -3.57 -22.71 -20.33
N SER A 378 -2.84 -21.61 -20.13
CA SER A 378 -2.73 -20.93 -18.85
C SER A 378 -2.30 -19.46 -18.99
N ILE A 379 -2.82 -18.65 -18.07
CA ILE A 379 -2.48 -17.23 -17.91
C ILE A 379 -1.26 -17.10 -16.99
N SER A 380 -0.38 -16.12 -17.25
CA SER A 380 0.79 -15.79 -16.43
C SER A 380 0.42 -15.26 -15.04
N ALA A 381 1.37 -15.25 -14.11
CA ALA A 381 1.37 -14.21 -13.07
C ALA A 381 1.56 -12.83 -13.71
N PRO A 382 1.06 -11.73 -13.13
CA PRO A 382 1.30 -10.42 -13.68
C PRO A 382 2.76 -10.00 -13.49
N ALA A 383 3.29 -9.27 -14.46
CA ALA A 383 4.32 -8.27 -14.18
C ALA A 383 3.62 -6.93 -13.85
N ILE A 384 4.14 -6.14 -12.91
CA ILE A 384 3.38 -5.03 -12.31
C ILE A 384 4.10 -3.68 -12.50
N LEU A 385 3.38 -2.70 -13.06
CA LEU A 385 3.78 -1.30 -13.12
C LEU A 385 3.09 -0.51 -12.00
N SER A 386 3.85 0.07 -11.08
CA SER A 386 3.35 0.89 -9.97
C SER A 386 3.70 2.37 -10.12
N PHE A 387 2.74 3.26 -9.87
CA PHE A 387 2.97 4.69 -9.68
C PHE A 387 2.58 5.08 -8.25
N TYR A 388 3.53 5.58 -7.46
CA TYR A 388 3.32 6.04 -6.10
C TYR A 388 3.29 7.57 -6.04
N MET A 389 2.15 8.13 -5.64
CA MET A 389 2.02 9.55 -5.30
C MET A 389 2.52 9.75 -3.87
N LEU A 390 3.34 10.77 -3.63
CA LEU A 390 3.80 11.08 -2.28
C LEU A 390 2.62 11.61 -1.44
N PRO A 391 2.29 11.02 -0.27
CA PRO A 391 1.12 11.42 0.52
C PRO A 391 1.16 12.87 1.00
N ASN A 392 2.36 13.45 1.16
CA ASN A 392 2.57 14.85 1.54
C ASN A 392 2.40 15.83 0.37
N GLU A 393 2.21 15.36 -0.87
CA GLU A 393 1.95 16.20 -2.04
C GLU A 393 0.47 16.27 -2.39
N MET A 394 0.04 17.37 -3.01
CA MET A 394 -1.28 17.52 -3.64
C MET A 394 -1.12 18.33 -4.92
N HIS A 395 -1.52 17.75 -6.05
CA HIS A 395 -1.40 18.35 -7.38
C HIS A 395 -2.76 18.83 -7.87
N PHE A 396 -2.83 20.05 -8.38
CA PHE A 396 -4.02 20.68 -8.93
C PHE A 396 -3.84 20.97 -10.42
N TYR A 397 -4.94 20.93 -11.14
CA TYR A 397 -4.98 21.10 -12.59
C TYR A 397 -5.95 22.21 -12.98
N ASP A 398 -5.66 22.93 -14.06
CA ASP A 398 -6.59 23.88 -14.69
C ASP A 398 -7.63 23.19 -15.59
N GLU A 399 -8.54 23.97 -16.15
CA GLU A 399 -9.59 23.49 -17.05
C GLU A 399 -9.04 22.88 -18.36
N GLN A 400 -7.79 23.20 -18.72
CA GLN A 400 -7.08 22.61 -19.86
C GLN A 400 -6.32 21.34 -19.48
N GLY A 401 -6.38 20.91 -18.21
CA GLY A 401 -5.71 19.73 -17.69
C GLY A 401 -4.21 19.89 -17.45
N ARG A 402 -3.69 21.12 -17.45
CA ARG A 402 -2.29 21.44 -17.11
C ARG A 402 -2.14 21.58 -15.61
N VAL A 403 -0.97 21.26 -15.05
CA VAL A 403 -0.70 21.45 -13.61
C VAL A 403 -0.78 22.95 -13.27
N SER A 404 -1.73 23.36 -12.44
CA SER A 404 -1.90 24.75 -12.02
C SER A 404 -1.16 25.04 -10.72
N GLU A 405 -1.11 24.09 -9.80
CA GLU A 405 -0.53 24.28 -8.47
C GLU A 405 -0.08 22.94 -7.86
N ILE A 406 1.06 22.93 -7.17
CA ILE A 406 1.50 21.78 -6.35
C ILE A 406 1.82 22.27 -4.94
N HIS A 407 1.26 21.58 -3.95
CA HIS A 407 1.62 21.73 -2.53
C HIS A 407 2.46 20.55 -2.11
N TYR A 408 3.55 20.80 -1.38
CA TYR A 408 4.48 19.75 -0.95
C TYR A 408 4.40 19.43 0.55
N GLN A 409 3.39 19.99 1.22
CA GLN A 409 3.09 19.79 2.64
C GLN A 409 1.57 19.77 2.84
N THR A 410 0.89 18.83 2.18
CA THR A 410 -0.55 18.63 2.38
C THR A 410 -0.86 18.13 3.80
N HIS A 411 -2.04 18.49 4.29
CA HIS A 411 -2.53 18.09 5.61
C HIS A 411 -2.94 16.61 5.62
N ASN A 412 -2.94 15.97 6.79
CA ASN A 412 -3.65 14.69 6.97
C ASN A 412 -5.15 14.89 6.68
N PRO A 413 -5.74 14.23 5.66
CA PRO A 413 -7.13 14.46 5.24
C PRO A 413 -8.18 13.84 6.17
N ASP A 414 -7.78 13.04 7.17
CA ASP A 414 -8.71 12.42 8.12
C ASP A 414 -9.41 13.43 9.03
N PHE A 415 -10.65 13.10 9.40
CA PHE A 415 -11.37 13.77 10.48
C PHE A 415 -10.95 13.32 11.87
N GLY A 416 -10.33 12.13 12.00
CA GLY A 416 -10.10 11.49 13.29
C GLY A 416 -11.31 10.76 13.87
N LEU A 417 -12.28 10.40 13.03
CA LEU A 417 -13.36 9.47 13.39
C LEU A 417 -12.79 8.05 13.64
N PRO A 418 -13.49 7.21 14.42
CA PRO A 418 -13.04 5.84 14.64
C PRO A 418 -13.09 5.00 13.36
N ALA A 419 -12.01 4.25 13.08
CA ALA A 419 -11.88 3.43 11.88
C ALA A 419 -12.87 2.26 11.84
N SER A 420 -13.12 1.60 12.98
CA SER A 420 -14.08 0.50 13.09
C SER A 420 -15.46 0.97 13.51
N ASP A 421 -16.50 0.44 12.88
CA ASP A 421 -17.91 0.62 13.26
C ASP A 421 -18.28 -0.06 14.60
N THR A 422 -17.35 -0.75 15.26
CA THR A 422 -17.55 -1.31 16.61
C THR A 422 -16.81 -0.54 17.71
N ASP A 423 -16.11 0.54 17.37
CA ASP A 423 -15.33 1.32 18.34
C ASP A 423 -16.26 2.09 19.31
N PRO A 424 -16.08 1.96 20.63
CA PRO A 424 -16.94 2.63 21.61
C PRO A 424 -16.91 4.17 21.56
N ARG A 425 -15.89 4.78 20.95
CA ARG A 425 -15.83 6.24 20.73
C ARG A 425 -17.03 6.73 19.91
N TRP A 426 -17.62 5.92 19.04
CA TRP A 426 -18.84 6.29 18.29
C TRP A 426 -20.02 6.66 19.19
N ILE A 427 -20.12 6.10 20.40
CA ILE A 427 -21.16 6.51 21.37
C ILE A 427 -20.99 7.97 21.78
N LYS A 428 -19.73 8.42 21.99
CA LYS A 428 -19.43 9.83 22.25
C LYS A 428 -19.64 10.70 21.01
N VAL A 429 -19.30 10.22 19.81
CA VAL A 429 -19.55 10.94 18.55
C VAL A 429 -21.05 11.20 18.38
N LEU A 430 -21.91 10.18 18.53
CA LEU A 430 -23.36 10.33 18.45
C LEU A 430 -23.88 11.41 19.40
N LEU A 431 -23.40 11.42 20.65
CA LEU A 431 -23.72 12.45 21.64
C LEU A 431 -23.24 13.84 21.21
N ALA A 432 -21.98 13.98 20.76
CA ALA A 432 -21.39 15.27 20.40
C ALA A 432 -22.10 15.95 19.22
N PHE A 433 -22.68 15.17 18.31
CA PHE A 433 -23.48 15.68 17.18
C PHE A 433 -24.96 15.89 17.51
N SER A 434 -25.46 15.32 18.61
CA SER A 434 -26.87 15.45 19.03
C SER A 434 -27.11 16.50 20.12
N LEU A 435 -26.13 16.73 21.02
CA LEU A 435 -26.18 17.72 22.08
C LEU A 435 -26.54 19.11 21.55
N LYS A 436 -27.59 19.73 22.10
CA LYS A 436 -27.90 21.15 21.88
C LYS A 436 -27.07 22.00 22.83
N ASP A 437 -26.32 22.95 22.28
CA ASP A 437 -25.63 24.00 23.01
C ASP A 437 -25.76 25.34 22.25
N THR A 438 -25.44 26.46 22.90
CA THR A 438 -25.58 27.81 22.33
C THR A 438 -24.27 28.38 21.76
N ASN A 439 -23.17 27.62 21.82
CA ASN A 439 -21.87 28.06 21.32
C ASN A 439 -21.78 27.85 19.80
N LEU A 440 -20.64 28.20 19.20
CA LEU A 440 -20.39 28.03 17.76
C LEU A 440 -20.73 26.63 17.21
N ARG A 441 -20.37 25.56 17.94
CA ARG A 441 -20.64 24.17 17.53
C ARG A 441 -22.13 23.91 17.45
N GLY A 442 -22.90 24.24 18.49
CA GLY A 442 -24.33 24.00 18.52
C GLY A 442 -25.07 24.74 17.42
N ARG A 443 -24.69 26.00 17.17
CA ARG A 443 -25.20 26.83 16.07
C ARG A 443 -24.87 26.26 14.68
N LEU A 444 -23.64 25.81 14.46
CA LEU A 444 -23.26 25.12 13.21
C LEU A 444 -24.03 23.82 13.02
N LEU A 445 -24.22 23.04 14.09
CA LEU A 445 -25.02 21.81 14.03
C LEU A 445 -26.50 22.09 13.74
N ASP A 446 -27.12 23.14 14.28
CA ASP A 446 -28.50 23.55 13.93
C ASP A 446 -28.64 24.07 12.49
N GLN A 447 -27.55 24.54 11.86
CA GLN A 447 -27.53 24.92 10.45
C GLN A 447 -27.32 23.74 9.49
N LEU A 448 -26.61 22.69 9.93
CA LEU A 448 -26.19 21.56 9.08
C LEU A 448 -27.01 20.27 9.28
N LEU A 449 -27.68 20.14 10.43
CA LEU A 449 -28.59 19.05 10.75
C LEU A 449 -30.01 19.60 10.91
N THR A 450 -30.97 18.93 10.27
CA THR A 450 -32.38 19.16 10.58
C THR A 450 -32.73 18.69 12.00
N PRO A 451 -33.82 19.21 12.59
CA PRO A 451 -34.31 18.73 13.89
C PRO A 451 -34.58 17.22 13.92
N ALA A 452 -34.97 16.63 12.78
CA ALA A 452 -35.19 15.20 12.62
C ALA A 452 -33.88 14.40 12.65
N GLU A 453 -32.86 14.79 11.86
CA GLU A 453 -31.54 14.16 11.87
C GLU A 453 -30.89 14.25 13.26
N ARG A 454 -30.87 15.44 13.88
CA ARG A 454 -30.28 15.66 15.22
C ARG A 454 -31.02 14.88 16.32
N GLY A 455 -32.36 14.81 16.23
CA GLY A 455 -33.18 13.99 17.11
C GLY A 455 -32.96 12.48 16.91
N GLY A 456 -32.74 12.04 15.68
CA GLY A 456 -32.38 10.66 15.34
C GLY A 456 -31.05 10.23 15.96
N LEU A 457 -30.01 11.05 15.82
CA LEU A 457 -28.71 10.82 16.48
C LEU A 457 -28.85 10.74 18.02
N GLN A 458 -29.67 11.61 18.63
CA GLN A 458 -29.95 11.57 20.06
C GLN A 458 -30.64 10.26 20.48
N LYS A 459 -31.63 9.78 19.72
CA LYS A 459 -32.31 8.49 19.98
C LYS A 459 -31.31 7.33 19.97
N LEU A 460 -30.43 7.27 18.97
CA LEU A 460 -29.41 6.23 18.87
C LEU A 460 -28.43 6.25 20.05
N TYR A 461 -27.94 7.43 20.46
CA TYR A 461 -27.12 7.57 21.65
C TYR A 461 -27.84 7.04 22.92
N LEU A 462 -29.11 7.40 23.11
CA LEU A 462 -29.89 7.00 24.29
C LEU A 462 -30.10 5.48 24.36
N VAL A 463 -30.16 4.78 23.23
CA VAL A 463 -30.21 3.30 23.18
C VAL A 463 -28.87 2.65 23.55
N LEU A 464 -27.75 3.25 23.11
CA LEU A 464 -26.40 2.70 23.35
C LEU A 464 -25.85 3.02 24.75
N LYS A 465 -26.26 4.13 25.36
CA LYS A 465 -25.76 4.58 26.67
C LYS A 465 -25.88 3.50 27.77
N PRO A 466 -27.04 2.85 28.02
CA PRO A 466 -27.17 1.84 29.07
C PRO A 466 -26.27 0.61 28.86
N GLN A 467 -26.01 0.24 27.61
CA GLN A 467 -25.11 -0.88 27.29
C GLN A 467 -23.65 -0.56 27.67
N SER A 468 -23.22 0.69 27.48
CA SER A 468 -21.89 1.12 27.90
C SER A 468 -21.76 1.24 29.42
N GLU A 469 -22.83 1.63 30.12
CA GLU A 469 -22.87 1.67 31.58
C GLU A 469 -22.84 0.25 32.19
N ALA A 470 -23.60 -0.69 31.61
CA ALA A 470 -23.61 -2.09 32.00
C ALA A 470 -22.24 -2.77 31.82
N LEU A 471 -21.57 -2.54 30.68
CA LEU A 471 -20.22 -3.06 30.46
C LEU A 471 -19.22 -2.47 31.46
N ALA A 472 -19.23 -1.14 31.68
CA ALA A 472 -18.32 -0.50 32.63
C ALA A 472 -18.53 -0.99 34.08
N ALA A 473 -19.75 -1.44 34.43
CA ALA A 473 -20.03 -2.09 35.70
C ALA A 473 -19.50 -3.54 35.77
N ALA A 474 -19.54 -4.29 34.66
CA ALA A 474 -18.99 -5.64 34.58
C ALA A 474 -17.45 -5.65 34.55
N GLU A 475 -16.81 -4.71 33.84
CA GLU A 475 -15.35 -4.57 33.75
C GLU A 475 -14.67 -4.23 35.10
N ARG A 476 -15.42 -3.67 36.05
CA ARG A 476 -14.93 -3.36 37.42
C ARG A 476 -14.97 -4.56 38.37
N ASP A 477 -15.62 -5.65 37.99
CA ASP A 477 -15.74 -6.86 38.80
C ASP A 477 -14.98 -8.02 38.13
N GLU A 478 -13.87 -8.44 38.73
CA GLU A 478 -13.05 -9.52 38.19
C GLU A 478 -13.80 -10.86 38.07
N LYS A 479 -14.92 -11.05 38.79
CA LYS A 479 -15.76 -12.25 38.70
C LYS A 479 -16.68 -12.24 37.47
N ARG A 480 -16.78 -11.11 36.76
CA ARG A 480 -17.67 -10.91 35.61
C ARG A 480 -16.92 -10.80 34.28
N LYS A 481 -15.69 -11.33 34.19
CA LYS A 481 -14.83 -11.27 32.97
C LYS A 481 -15.52 -11.82 31.72
N ASP A 482 -16.20 -12.97 31.82
CA ASP A 482 -16.92 -13.58 30.68
C ASP A 482 -18.16 -12.77 30.28
N GLU A 483 -18.87 -12.22 31.26
CA GLU A 483 -20.00 -11.30 31.02
C GLU A 483 -19.52 -10.02 30.34
N ALA A 484 -18.41 -9.43 30.79
CA ALA A 484 -17.79 -8.26 30.19
C ALA A 484 -17.31 -8.54 28.75
N ALA A 485 -16.76 -9.72 28.47
CA ALA A 485 -16.42 -10.13 27.10
C ALA A 485 -17.67 -10.19 26.20
N LYS A 486 -18.75 -10.82 26.67
CA LYS A 486 -20.03 -10.91 25.95
C LYS A 486 -20.68 -9.54 25.74
N LEU A 487 -20.75 -8.70 26.78
CA LEU A 487 -21.29 -7.33 26.71
C LEU A 487 -20.47 -6.45 25.76
N ARG A 488 -19.13 -6.62 25.72
CA ARG A 488 -18.27 -5.89 24.79
C ARG A 488 -18.56 -6.23 23.33
N ALA A 489 -18.74 -7.51 23.02
CA ALA A 489 -19.13 -7.96 21.67
C ALA A 489 -20.55 -7.45 21.30
N GLN A 490 -21.53 -7.61 22.19
CA GLN A 490 -22.91 -7.15 21.98
C GLN A 490 -22.99 -5.63 21.75
N ARG A 491 -22.24 -4.83 22.54
CA ARG A 491 -22.14 -3.38 22.35
C ARG A 491 -21.51 -3.04 21.00
N GLY A 492 -20.47 -3.76 20.57
CA GLY A 492 -19.84 -3.57 19.27
C GLY A 492 -20.82 -3.73 18.10
N GLU A 493 -21.62 -4.80 18.12
CA GLU A 493 -22.67 -5.02 17.12
C GLU A 493 -23.78 -3.97 17.19
N ALA A 494 -24.19 -3.55 18.39
CA ALA A 494 -25.18 -2.50 18.57
C ALA A 494 -24.71 -1.14 18.04
N ILE A 495 -23.44 -0.78 18.23
CA ILE A 495 -22.84 0.43 17.63
C ILE A 495 -22.89 0.33 16.10
N ARG A 496 -22.43 -0.79 15.51
CA ARG A 496 -22.46 -1.01 14.05
C ARG A 496 -23.89 -0.90 13.49
N ALA A 497 -24.88 -1.48 14.17
CA ALA A 497 -26.28 -1.37 13.79
C ALA A 497 -26.81 0.07 13.86
N ALA A 498 -26.45 0.82 14.92
CA ALA A 498 -26.81 2.24 15.05
C ALA A 498 -26.18 3.12 13.97
N LEU A 499 -24.90 2.91 13.65
CA LEU A 499 -24.19 3.65 12.59
C LEU A 499 -24.78 3.41 11.20
N ASN A 500 -25.28 2.19 10.94
CA ASN A 500 -25.97 1.80 9.72
C ASN A 500 -27.46 2.17 9.68
N THR A 501 -28.04 2.63 10.80
CA THR A 501 -29.44 3.06 10.84
C THR A 501 -29.62 4.32 9.99
N ARG A 502 -30.58 4.29 9.05
CA ARG A 502 -30.98 5.48 8.27
C ARG A 502 -31.80 6.42 9.12
N LEU A 503 -31.51 7.71 9.07
CA LEU A 503 -32.25 8.74 9.80
C LEU A 503 -33.48 9.18 8.98
N GLU A 504 -34.60 9.44 9.67
CA GLU A 504 -35.91 9.66 9.04
C GLU A 504 -35.99 11.00 8.26
N ASN A 505 -36.70 10.96 7.12
CA ASN A 505 -37.35 12.10 6.44
C ASN A 505 -36.51 13.29 5.91
N THR A 506 -35.25 13.10 5.51
CA THR A 506 -34.49 14.22 4.85
C THR A 506 -33.58 13.82 3.69
N THR A 507 -32.70 12.83 3.86
CA THR A 507 -31.66 12.50 2.86
C THR A 507 -31.47 10.99 2.62
N GLY A 508 -32.08 10.15 3.47
CA GLY A 508 -31.92 8.70 3.42
C GLY A 508 -30.54 8.19 3.86
N LEU A 509 -29.64 9.07 4.29
CA LEU A 509 -28.30 8.72 4.77
C LEU A 509 -28.36 7.93 6.09
N THR A 510 -27.33 7.11 6.33
CA THR A 510 -27.12 6.48 7.64
C THR A 510 -26.65 7.50 8.69
N ALA A 511 -26.71 7.14 9.97
CA ALA A 511 -26.20 7.97 11.06
C ALA A 511 -24.71 8.33 10.85
N ARG A 512 -23.88 7.36 10.45
CA ARG A 512 -22.48 7.57 10.11
C ARG A 512 -22.31 8.56 8.94
N GLN A 513 -23.01 8.32 7.82
CA GLN A 513 -22.95 9.20 6.65
C GLN A 513 -23.44 10.63 6.95
N THR A 514 -24.38 10.76 7.89
CA THR A 514 -24.89 12.07 8.33
C THR A 514 -23.83 12.86 9.11
N ILE A 515 -23.08 12.18 9.99
CA ILE A 515 -21.94 12.77 10.71
C ILE A 515 -20.83 13.17 9.72
N GLU A 516 -20.48 12.28 8.79
CA GLU A 516 -19.46 12.52 7.75
C GLU A 516 -19.86 13.69 6.81
N LYS A 517 -21.15 13.83 6.47
CA LYS A 517 -21.71 14.97 5.73
C LYS A 517 -21.47 16.30 6.46
N VAL A 518 -21.80 16.37 7.75
CA VAL A 518 -21.62 17.59 8.57
C VAL A 518 -20.14 17.96 8.68
N LEU A 519 -19.27 16.98 8.97
CA LEU A 519 -17.83 17.20 9.05
C LEU A 519 -17.25 17.70 7.71
N ASN A 520 -17.68 17.13 6.58
CA ASN A 520 -17.28 17.63 5.26
C ASN A 520 -17.79 19.04 4.97
N ALA A 521 -19.02 19.37 5.37
CA ALA A 521 -19.58 20.70 5.17
C ALA A 521 -18.78 21.78 5.93
N ILE A 522 -18.43 21.54 7.20
CA ILE A 522 -17.59 22.45 7.98
C ILE A 522 -16.17 22.52 7.39
N ALA A 523 -15.57 21.38 7.08
CA ALA A 523 -14.21 21.33 6.52
C ALA A 523 -14.09 22.09 5.19
N ASN A 524 -15.13 22.06 4.34
CA ASN A 524 -15.19 22.79 3.07
C ASN A 524 -15.69 24.25 3.19
N PHE A 525 -16.03 24.73 4.38
CA PHE A 525 -16.45 26.12 4.58
C PHE A 525 -15.22 27.03 4.72
N HIS A 526 -14.65 27.46 3.59
CA HIS A 526 -13.41 28.26 3.55
C HIS A 526 -13.42 29.54 4.43
N PRO A 527 -14.54 30.29 4.57
CA PRO A 527 -14.63 31.44 5.48
C PRO A 527 -14.65 31.10 6.98
N PHE A 528 -14.64 29.81 7.37
CA PHE A 528 -14.94 29.37 8.73
C PHE A 528 -14.09 30.05 9.81
N TYR A 529 -12.76 29.93 9.73
CA TYR A 529 -11.88 30.63 10.68
C TYR A 529 -12.06 32.14 10.58
N LEU A 530 -11.98 32.67 9.36
CA LEU A 530 -11.93 34.10 9.06
C LEU A 530 -13.13 34.87 9.62
N GLY A 531 -14.33 34.29 9.52
CA GLY A 531 -15.57 34.88 10.04
C GLY A 531 -15.84 34.60 11.53
N SER A 532 -14.99 33.84 12.22
CA SER A 532 -15.22 33.42 13.62
C SER A 532 -13.96 33.42 14.51
N GLN A 533 -12.89 34.08 14.10
CA GLN A 533 -11.54 34.05 14.71
C GLN A 533 -11.58 34.13 16.24
N ARG A 534 -12.15 35.22 16.80
CA ARG A 534 -12.22 35.45 18.24
C ARG A 534 -12.95 34.35 19.03
N GLU A 535 -14.01 33.77 18.45
CA GLU A 535 -14.77 32.71 19.11
C GLU A 535 -14.01 31.37 19.02
N LEU A 536 -13.35 31.10 17.90
CA LEU A 536 -12.52 29.90 17.71
C LEU A 536 -11.25 29.93 18.56
N ASP A 537 -10.59 31.07 18.70
CA ASP A 537 -9.40 31.24 19.55
C ASP A 537 -9.75 31.09 21.04
N ALA A 538 -10.93 31.59 21.45
CA ALA A 538 -11.46 31.38 22.80
C ALA A 538 -11.82 29.90 23.05
N LEU A 539 -12.48 29.24 22.10
CA LEU A 539 -12.78 27.80 22.18
C LEU A 539 -11.49 26.94 22.16
N ALA A 540 -10.46 27.33 21.40
CA ALA A 540 -9.17 26.64 21.38
C ALA A 540 -8.47 26.73 22.74
N SER A 541 -8.58 27.90 23.40
CA SER A 541 -8.05 28.13 24.76
C SER A 541 -8.84 27.38 25.85
N ALA A 542 -10.10 27.01 25.56
CA ALA A 542 -10.96 26.21 26.43
C ALA A 542 -11.03 24.71 26.05
N SER A 543 -10.20 24.27 25.09
CA SER A 543 -10.23 22.89 24.58
C SER A 543 -9.71 21.89 25.61
N SER A 544 -10.24 20.66 25.57
CA SER A 544 -9.70 19.52 26.32
C SER A 544 -8.37 19.01 25.77
N LYS A 545 -7.96 19.45 24.56
CA LYS A 545 -6.65 19.16 23.97
C LYS A 545 -5.66 20.26 24.37
N ALA A 546 -4.70 19.92 25.24
CA ALA A 546 -3.69 20.87 25.73
C ALA A 546 -2.84 21.54 24.62
N THR A 547 -2.76 20.92 23.43
CA THR A 547 -2.03 21.46 22.27
C THR A 547 -2.87 22.37 21.37
N ALA A 548 -4.19 22.48 21.56
CA ALA A 548 -5.10 23.09 20.59
C ALA A 548 -4.70 24.50 20.13
N VAL A 549 -4.31 25.39 21.06
CA VAL A 549 -3.84 26.74 20.74
C VAL A 549 -2.53 26.72 19.93
N ALA A 550 -1.62 25.80 20.23
CA ALA A 550 -0.36 25.65 19.52
C ALA A 550 -0.58 25.05 18.12
N ASP A 551 -1.43 24.03 17.99
CA ASP A 551 -1.79 23.38 16.72
C ASP A 551 -2.47 24.36 15.76
N VAL A 552 -3.44 25.14 16.22
CA VAL A 552 -4.14 26.15 15.41
C VAL A 552 -3.17 27.25 14.97
N ARG A 553 -2.34 27.77 15.88
CA ARG A 553 -1.32 28.79 15.54
C ARG A 553 -0.27 28.27 14.57
N ALA A 554 0.18 27.03 14.72
CA ALA A 554 1.15 26.42 13.82
C ALA A 554 0.59 26.28 12.39
N GLU A 555 -0.68 25.89 12.26
CA GLU A 555 -1.34 25.78 10.95
C GLU A 555 -1.60 27.15 10.32
N LEU A 556 -2.08 28.15 11.09
CA LEU A 556 -2.21 29.53 10.62
C LEU A 556 -0.86 30.09 10.12
N HIS A 557 0.20 29.94 10.93
CA HIS A 557 1.56 30.35 10.56
C HIS A 557 2.03 29.64 9.29
N ARG A 558 1.76 28.33 9.14
CA ARG A 558 2.09 27.57 7.92
C ARG A 558 1.38 28.13 6.68
N LEU A 559 0.11 28.49 6.80
CA LEU A 559 -0.67 29.10 5.71
C LEU A 559 -0.17 30.51 5.35
N ILE A 560 0.27 31.30 6.32
CA ILE A 560 0.92 32.61 6.07
C ILE A 560 2.28 32.41 5.39
N MET A 561 3.11 31.48 5.87
CA MET A 561 4.42 31.18 5.29
C MET A 561 4.35 30.67 3.84
N GLN A 562 3.26 30.02 3.46
CA GLN A 562 2.97 29.59 2.08
C GLN A 562 2.08 30.59 1.31
N GLY A 563 1.82 31.79 1.85
CA GLY A 563 1.13 32.88 1.15
C GLY A 563 -0.32 32.57 0.77
N VAL A 564 -1.05 31.82 1.60
CA VAL A 564 -2.50 31.60 1.49
C VAL A 564 -3.27 32.56 2.39
N LEU A 565 -2.73 32.81 3.58
CA LEU A 565 -3.24 33.79 4.54
C LEU A 565 -2.28 34.98 4.66
N VAL A 566 -2.82 36.09 5.17
CA VAL A 566 -2.07 37.29 5.56
C VAL A 566 -2.57 37.76 6.93
N GLU A 567 -1.65 38.18 7.79
CA GLU A 567 -1.97 38.83 9.06
C GLU A 567 -1.88 40.36 8.87
N GLN A 568 -2.99 41.05 9.14
CA GLN A 568 -3.07 42.51 9.09
C GLN A 568 -2.37 43.13 10.30
N ALA A 569 -2.00 44.41 10.21
CA ALA A 569 -1.43 45.16 11.34
C ALA A 569 -2.36 45.24 12.58
N SER A 570 -3.63 44.92 12.44
CA SER A 570 -4.62 44.79 13.53
C SER A 570 -4.59 43.43 14.25
N GLY A 571 -3.80 42.46 13.79
CA GLY A 571 -3.86 41.06 14.21
C GLY A 571 -5.03 40.27 13.62
N GLN A 572 -5.80 40.85 12.70
CA GLN A 572 -6.82 40.12 11.93
C GLN A 572 -6.14 39.27 10.85
N ILE A 573 -6.58 38.02 10.70
CA ILE A 573 -6.11 37.14 9.62
C ILE A 573 -7.13 37.12 8.49
N ASP A 574 -6.66 37.35 7.25
CA ASP A 574 -7.45 37.31 6.01
C ASP A 574 -6.80 36.39 4.98
N THR A 575 -7.48 36.09 3.87
CA THR A 575 -6.88 35.39 2.73
C THR A 575 -6.04 36.34 1.88
N MET A 576 -4.92 35.82 1.34
CA MET A 576 -4.06 36.56 0.40
C MET A 576 -4.80 36.87 -0.91
N SER A 577 -5.58 35.90 -1.40
CA SER A 577 -6.46 36.02 -2.56
C SER A 577 -7.89 36.36 -2.12
N PRO A 578 -8.65 37.19 -2.87
CA PRO A 578 -10.06 37.43 -2.60
C PRO A 578 -10.90 36.13 -2.56
N PRO A 579 -11.96 36.03 -1.74
CA PRO A 579 -12.73 34.78 -1.56
C PRO A 579 -13.32 34.19 -2.86
N ASP A 580 -13.70 35.05 -3.81
CA ASP A 580 -14.19 34.68 -5.15
C ASP A 580 -13.08 34.12 -6.06
N LYS A 581 -11.81 34.45 -5.78
CA LYS A 581 -10.63 34.11 -6.58
C LYS A 581 -9.73 33.04 -5.97
N LEU A 582 -10.10 32.47 -4.82
CA LEU A 582 -9.33 31.39 -4.18
C LEU A 582 -9.11 30.22 -5.14
N SER A 583 -7.84 29.83 -5.35
CA SER A 583 -7.48 28.68 -6.16
C SER A 583 -8.00 27.37 -5.56
N LEU A 584 -7.99 26.28 -6.33
CA LEU A 584 -8.29 24.94 -5.79
C LEU A 584 -7.29 24.54 -4.69
N GLY A 585 -6.03 24.95 -4.83
CA GLY A 585 -4.97 24.72 -3.85
C GLY A 585 -5.17 25.52 -2.56
N GLU A 586 -5.47 26.81 -2.66
CA GLU A 586 -5.79 27.67 -1.50
C GLU A 586 -7.01 27.14 -0.74
N ARG A 587 -8.07 26.73 -1.46
CA ARG A 587 -9.26 26.08 -0.88
C ARG A 587 -8.90 24.81 -0.11
N HIS A 588 -8.08 23.94 -0.70
CA HIS A 588 -7.59 22.72 -0.07
C HIS A 588 -6.72 23.00 1.16
N MET A 589 -5.88 24.04 1.12
CA MET A 589 -5.09 24.45 2.28
C MET A 589 -5.96 24.99 3.42
N LEU A 590 -6.99 25.79 3.13
CA LEU A 590 -7.97 26.26 4.11
C LEU A 590 -8.80 25.11 4.70
N ARG A 591 -9.11 24.07 3.91
CA ARG A 591 -9.70 22.82 4.44
C ARG A 591 -8.79 22.17 5.49
N GLY A 592 -7.47 22.22 5.32
CA GLY A 592 -6.49 21.73 6.31
C GLY A 592 -6.63 22.43 7.67
N LEU A 593 -6.73 23.76 7.67
CA LEU A 593 -7.03 24.56 8.87
C LEU A 593 -8.37 24.15 9.48
N ASN A 594 -9.42 24.01 8.68
CA ASN A 594 -10.74 23.62 9.17
C ASN A 594 -10.75 22.21 9.79
N LEU A 595 -9.95 21.26 9.27
CA LEU A 595 -9.77 19.94 9.89
C LEU A 595 -9.07 20.01 11.24
N THR A 596 -8.05 20.88 11.39
CA THR A 596 -7.40 21.14 12.67
C THR A 596 -8.36 21.81 13.66
N LEU A 597 -9.19 22.77 13.24
CA LEU A 597 -10.24 23.36 14.07
C LEU A 597 -11.32 22.35 14.48
N LEU A 598 -11.71 21.45 13.57
CA LEU A 598 -12.64 20.37 13.88
C LEU A 598 -12.10 19.45 14.98
N SER A 599 -10.86 18.97 14.86
CA SER A 599 -10.29 17.99 15.80
C SER A 599 -9.71 18.58 17.08
N GLN A 600 -9.31 19.86 17.09
CA GLN A 600 -8.70 20.51 18.26
C GLN A 600 -9.64 21.48 18.99
N VAL A 601 -10.70 21.97 18.34
CA VAL A 601 -11.54 23.07 18.89
C VAL A 601 -13.01 22.69 18.98
N LEU A 602 -13.64 22.23 17.91
CA LEU A 602 -15.09 21.92 17.93
C LEU A 602 -15.41 20.56 18.57
N PHE A 603 -14.66 19.52 18.21
CA PHE A 603 -14.94 18.13 18.62
C PHE A 603 -13.73 17.44 19.30
N PRO A 604 -12.99 18.10 20.21
CA PRO A 604 -11.73 17.58 20.76
C PRO A 604 -11.87 16.25 21.52
N ASP A 605 -13.03 15.99 22.14
CA ASP A 605 -13.26 14.77 22.93
C ASP A 605 -13.60 13.52 22.11
N VAL A 606 -13.81 13.67 20.80
CA VAL A 606 -14.35 12.61 19.93
C VAL A 606 -13.65 12.47 18.57
N LEU A 607 -12.87 13.46 18.15
CA LEU A 607 -12.02 13.39 16.97
C LEU A 607 -10.55 13.26 17.38
N GLU A 608 -9.95 12.13 17.08
CA GLU A 608 -8.53 11.86 17.32
C GLU A 608 -7.79 11.89 15.99
N ARG A 609 -7.06 12.98 15.74
CA ARG A 609 -6.41 13.28 14.47
C ARG A 609 -5.02 13.84 14.72
N SER A 610 -4.03 13.36 13.96
CA SER A 610 -2.71 14.00 13.91
C SER A 610 -2.79 15.31 13.12
N THR A 611 -2.32 16.41 13.71
CA THR A 611 -2.25 17.75 13.10
C THR A 611 -1.04 17.90 12.18
N ALA A 612 -0.13 16.93 12.16
CA ALA A 612 1.01 16.91 11.25
C ALA A 612 0.58 16.83 9.76
N PRO A 613 1.43 17.29 8.82
CA PRO A 613 1.27 17.00 7.40
C PRO A 613 1.13 15.50 7.13
N ALA A 614 0.47 15.11 6.04
CA ALA A 614 0.30 13.70 5.69
C ALA A 614 1.65 12.96 5.66
N TYR A 615 1.73 11.83 6.38
CA TYR A 615 2.99 11.12 6.61
C TYR A 615 3.54 10.53 5.31
N VAL A 616 4.86 10.65 5.14
CA VAL A 616 5.63 10.04 4.07
C VAL A 616 6.97 9.59 4.63
N SER A 617 7.51 8.47 4.15
CA SER A 617 8.83 8.03 4.60
C SER A 617 9.91 9.05 4.17
N PRO A 618 10.78 9.51 5.09
CA PRO A 618 11.87 10.45 4.77
C PRO A 618 12.96 9.85 3.85
N ARG A 619 12.86 8.54 3.54
CA ARG A 619 13.62 7.84 2.50
C ARG A 619 13.14 8.15 1.08
N LEU A 620 11.89 8.57 0.89
CA LEU A 620 11.28 8.82 -0.43
C LEU A 620 11.31 10.29 -0.86
N THR A 621 11.35 11.23 0.11
CA THR A 621 11.32 12.67 -0.14
C THR A 621 11.93 13.46 1.02
N THR A 622 12.54 14.61 0.73
CA THR A 622 12.82 15.65 1.73
C THR A 622 11.53 16.47 1.97
N PRO A 623 11.17 16.82 3.22
CA PRO A 623 10.04 17.73 3.49
C PRO A 623 10.25 19.10 2.86
N LYS A 624 9.21 19.69 2.25
CA LYS A 624 9.28 20.97 1.52
C LYS A 624 8.20 21.90 2.06
N GLN A 625 8.59 23.03 2.66
CA GLN A 625 7.64 23.97 3.26
C GLN A 625 7.21 25.07 2.26
N TRP A 626 6.72 24.65 1.09
CA TRP A 626 6.29 25.56 0.03
C TRP A 626 5.16 25.00 -0.84
N ARG A 627 4.55 25.92 -1.61
CA ARG A 627 3.69 25.62 -2.77
C ARG A 627 4.22 26.30 -4.02
N ASP A 628 4.02 25.67 -5.18
CA ASP A 628 4.40 26.17 -6.49
C ASP A 628 3.15 26.39 -7.35
N VAL A 629 2.93 27.64 -7.80
CA VAL A 629 1.84 28.03 -8.70
C VAL A 629 2.38 28.21 -10.11
N TYR A 630 1.91 27.40 -11.05
CA TYR A 630 2.43 27.34 -12.41
C TYR A 630 1.87 28.43 -13.31
N ARG A 631 2.70 28.92 -14.23
CA ARG A 631 2.39 30.00 -15.16
C ARG A 631 2.50 29.48 -16.59
N TYR A 632 1.51 29.80 -17.40
CA TYR A 632 1.44 29.42 -18.81
C TYR A 632 1.25 30.66 -19.68
N ASP A 633 1.76 30.58 -20.89
CA ASP A 633 1.46 31.52 -21.96
C ASP A 633 0.00 31.32 -22.40
N PRO A 634 -0.82 32.39 -22.48
CA PRO A 634 -2.24 32.25 -22.78
C PRO A 634 -2.52 31.82 -24.22
N ASP A 635 -1.64 32.18 -25.17
CA ASP A 635 -1.87 31.97 -26.59
C ASP A 635 -1.31 30.62 -27.08
N SER A 636 -0.08 30.29 -26.70
CA SER A 636 0.61 29.04 -27.07
C SER A 636 0.40 27.89 -26.09
N GLY A 637 -0.11 28.18 -24.89
CA GLY A 637 -0.28 27.20 -23.81
C GLY A 637 1.03 26.70 -23.18
N GLN A 638 2.20 27.19 -23.60
CA GLN A 638 3.51 26.74 -23.10
C GLN A 638 3.74 27.14 -21.64
N ARG A 639 4.44 26.29 -20.88
CA ARG A 639 4.82 26.58 -19.48
C ARG A 639 5.89 27.68 -19.47
N LEU A 640 5.61 28.80 -18.80
CA LEU A 640 6.53 29.92 -18.60
C LEU A 640 7.39 29.77 -17.33
N GLY A 641 7.05 28.80 -16.48
CA GLY A 641 7.68 28.56 -15.18
C GLY A 641 6.65 28.56 -14.05
N TRP A 642 7.06 28.92 -12.84
CA TRP A 642 6.18 28.96 -11.67
C TRP A 642 6.54 30.10 -10.70
N ILE A 643 5.68 30.30 -9.72
CA ILE A 643 5.87 31.14 -8.55
C ILE A 643 5.91 30.23 -7.33
N ARG A 644 6.99 30.27 -6.55
CA ARG A 644 7.12 29.57 -5.28
C ARG A 644 6.78 30.48 -4.12
N TYR A 645 5.91 30.02 -3.24
CA TYR A 645 5.61 30.67 -1.95
C TYR A 645 6.22 29.85 -0.82
N ALA A 646 7.21 30.42 -0.12
CA ALA A 646 7.85 29.77 1.03
C ALA A 646 8.41 30.81 2.02
N LYS A 647 8.36 30.51 3.32
CA LYS A 647 8.93 31.35 4.39
C LYS A 647 8.49 32.83 4.27
N ALA A 648 7.22 33.05 3.91
CA ALA A 648 6.60 34.35 3.62
C ALA A 648 7.27 35.17 2.50
N ARG A 649 7.96 34.49 1.57
CA ARG A 649 8.60 35.10 0.39
C ARG A 649 8.03 34.49 -0.88
N ILE A 650 8.09 35.29 -1.94
CA ILE A 650 7.70 34.92 -3.30
C ILE A 650 8.97 34.83 -4.15
N ALA A 651 9.17 33.72 -4.86
CA ALA A 651 10.28 33.53 -5.79
C ALA A 651 9.75 33.09 -7.16
N ASN A 652 10.22 33.73 -8.23
CA ASN A 652 9.85 33.38 -9.59
C ASN A 652 10.86 32.38 -10.17
N PHE A 653 10.37 31.38 -10.89
CA PHE A 653 11.19 30.43 -11.65
C PHE A 653 10.76 30.41 -13.11
N ASP A 654 11.69 30.10 -14.01
CA ASP A 654 11.40 29.80 -15.42
C ASP A 654 11.01 28.33 -15.64
N ALA A 655 10.77 27.94 -16.89
CA ALA A 655 10.32 26.58 -17.25
C ALA A 655 11.39 25.50 -17.03
N GLU A 656 12.65 25.93 -16.94
CA GLU A 656 13.86 25.13 -16.72
C GLU A 656 14.19 24.95 -15.23
N GLY A 657 13.52 25.67 -14.33
CA GLY A 657 13.73 25.63 -12.88
C GLY A 657 14.85 26.51 -12.36
N ARG A 658 15.26 27.53 -13.14
CA ARG A 658 16.21 28.57 -12.72
C ARG A 658 15.45 29.71 -12.04
N LEU A 659 16.08 30.33 -11.04
CA LEU A 659 15.50 31.46 -10.30
C LEU A 659 15.53 32.74 -11.14
N LEU A 660 14.46 33.52 -11.07
CA LEU A 660 14.30 34.83 -11.70
C LEU A 660 14.21 35.90 -10.59
N PRO A 661 15.35 36.43 -10.08
CA PRO A 661 15.38 37.34 -8.93
C PRO A 661 14.64 38.65 -9.21
N ASP A 662 14.79 39.21 -10.42
CA ASP A 662 14.15 40.45 -10.85
C ASP A 662 12.72 40.25 -11.39
N GLY A 663 12.11 39.10 -11.09
CA GLY A 663 10.76 38.73 -11.53
C GLY A 663 10.70 38.11 -12.94
N PRO A 664 9.49 37.84 -13.47
CA PRO A 664 9.28 36.99 -14.66
C PRO A 664 10.00 37.35 -15.97
N LYS A 665 10.57 38.56 -16.09
CA LYS A 665 11.34 39.03 -17.26
C LYS A 665 12.83 39.26 -16.97
N GLY A 666 13.30 38.91 -15.77
CA GLY A 666 14.68 39.07 -15.32
C GLY A 666 15.65 38.03 -15.87
N LYS A 667 16.94 38.15 -15.52
CA LYS A 667 17.97 37.16 -15.89
C LYS A 667 17.79 35.90 -15.02
N SER A 668 17.62 34.74 -15.65
CA SER A 668 17.59 33.44 -14.99
C SER A 668 18.95 33.05 -14.40
N ILE A 669 18.99 32.56 -13.16
CA ILE A 669 20.19 32.02 -12.50
C ILE A 669 19.96 30.58 -12.00
N PRO A 670 20.91 29.64 -12.18
CA PRO A 670 20.76 28.28 -11.67
C PRO A 670 20.61 28.25 -10.15
N VAL A 671 19.95 27.22 -9.63
CA VAL A 671 19.77 27.01 -8.18
C VAL A 671 20.23 25.62 -7.76
N ILE A 672 20.65 25.51 -6.51
CA ILE A 672 20.86 24.24 -5.84
C ILE A 672 19.86 24.07 -4.70
N TYR A 673 19.42 22.83 -4.51
CA TYR A 673 18.49 22.42 -3.45
C TYR A 673 19.28 21.74 -2.33
N LEU A 674 19.04 22.16 -1.09
CA LEU A 674 19.81 21.75 0.09
C LEU A 674 18.86 21.50 1.27
N LYS A 675 19.29 20.71 2.25
CA LYS A 675 18.62 20.64 3.56
C LYS A 675 19.04 21.83 4.42
N ASP A 676 18.09 22.47 5.10
CA ASP A 676 18.38 23.43 6.17
C ASP A 676 18.53 22.74 7.54
N GLU A 677 18.80 23.53 8.58
CA GLU A 677 19.04 23.06 9.95
C GLU A 677 17.87 22.25 10.54
N ASN A 678 16.65 22.46 10.02
CA ASN A 678 15.45 21.71 10.42
C ASN A 678 15.24 20.43 9.60
N GLY A 679 16.20 20.07 8.73
CA GLY A 679 16.10 18.93 7.82
C GLY A 679 15.12 19.14 6.66
N THR A 680 14.61 20.36 6.47
CA THR A 680 13.66 20.69 5.39
C THR A 680 14.39 21.18 4.15
N LEU A 681 13.77 21.01 2.98
CA LEU A 681 14.36 21.45 1.72
C LEU A 681 14.29 22.98 1.63
N THR A 682 15.39 23.57 1.18
CA THR A 682 15.53 24.99 0.82
C THR A 682 16.27 25.08 -0.52
N TRP A 683 16.31 26.27 -1.12
CA TRP A 683 17.08 26.54 -2.34
C TRP A 683 17.93 27.80 -2.19
N GLN A 684 19.02 27.87 -2.96
CA GLN A 684 19.83 29.08 -3.10
C GLN A 684 20.41 29.17 -4.52
N PRO A 685 20.78 30.38 -5.00
CA PRO A 685 21.53 30.53 -6.24
C PRO A 685 22.80 29.69 -6.24
N GLN A 686 23.09 29.03 -7.36
CA GLN A 686 24.37 28.41 -7.58
C GLN A 686 25.40 29.51 -7.89
N ALA A 687 26.48 29.59 -7.12
CA ALA A 687 27.59 30.48 -7.46
C ALA A 687 28.17 30.09 -8.82
N GLU A 688 28.46 31.07 -9.68
CA GLU A 688 29.22 30.81 -10.92
C GLU A 688 30.57 30.20 -10.53
N PRO A 689 31.02 29.11 -11.19
CA PRO A 689 32.34 28.56 -10.95
C PRO A 689 33.39 29.64 -11.23
N ALA A 690 34.29 29.88 -10.27
CA ALA A 690 35.34 30.88 -10.44
C ALA A 690 36.09 30.62 -11.75
N PRO A 691 36.34 31.65 -12.60
CA PRO A 691 36.99 31.46 -13.88
C PRO A 691 38.35 30.79 -13.65
N VAL A 692 38.55 29.64 -14.27
CA VAL A 692 39.82 28.91 -14.21
C VAL A 692 40.85 29.76 -14.94
N SER A 693 41.68 30.47 -14.18
CA SER A 693 42.83 31.20 -14.73
C SER A 693 43.67 30.21 -15.56
N PRO A 694 43.89 30.45 -16.87
CA PRO A 694 44.76 29.60 -17.66
C PRO A 694 46.17 29.61 -17.06
N LYS A 695 46.73 28.42 -16.88
CA LYS A 695 48.15 28.19 -16.56
C LYS A 695 48.89 27.77 -17.82
#